data_AF-A0A6N8VA88-F1
#
_entry.id   AF-A0A6N8VA88-F1
#
_cell.length_a   1.000
_cell.length_b   1.000
_cell.length_c   1.000
_cell.angle_alpha   90.00
_cell.angle_beta   90.00
_cell.angle_gamma   90.00
#
_symmetry.space_group_name_H-M   'P 1'
#
loop_
_entity.id
_entity.type
_entity.pdbx_description
1 polymer ?
#
loop_
_entity_poly.entity_id
_entity_poly.type
_entity_poly.pdbx_seq_one_letter_code
_entity_poly.pdbx_strand_id
1 'polypeptide(L)'
;LTAVMMATVGLLSGIMNDIGITALMLPVVLDMARRIGTAPSKLLMPLAFGSLLGGMTTLIGTAPNILVNGALRDAGFEPFGMFSFTPVGLTALAAGVAYMTILGRRLLPNRDPKTESAPADLRGLYDLGGLIGVLRMPHDSTLAGITLQQSRLGHALGLNVVAVQRSGQMILAPGTDFVLREGDDLVVEGPLGRFEGLRAWKHLEIESRDRTLERIADASIEVAELELAEGSSLIGQTVRRANLRRTRRLHVLAILRNDRIHRTGLRLMTLAPGDRLLIATKSGRLAALEEDKTFGAIHSVPAKELTSHYRMERRIQSVRISEESLLAGQLLAETRLADAFGLTVVGILRADEELLMPDPDTKLEGGDVLLLRGRFEDLEILEALQELTVGDNRPLDLSRLESDTVGLAEASLSPRTTFTGKTIKELDFRENYGVSILAIWRNGEVYRSGLQRMELLPGDAFLLYGDRNKLALLVEHPDFLVVTEGAEEVVRSRKAPVSAVIMAGVLTSVVSGLLPIFIAAPIGAVLMVLTGCLNMEEAYRCIELKAVVLIAGMLSLGLAMQESGTAALVAEAVLGSIADFGPLAVVAGLFLITALSAQVMPTAAVAVLMSPIALSTATAEGLSPQALMMTVAIGSSCAFMSPVGHPVNLLVMGFGGYRFVDFIKAGFPLFLLVMAVVLTVLPLVWPLVPGG
;
A
#
# COMPACT_ATOMS: atom_id res chain seq x y z
N LEU A 1 11.07 22.04 -22.20
CA LEU A 1 10.97 20.89 -21.28
C LEU A 1 11.84 19.70 -21.71
N THR A 2 11.49 18.96 -22.77
CA THR A 2 12.22 17.74 -23.17
C THR A 2 13.72 17.97 -23.34
N ALA A 3 14.13 19.09 -23.96
CA ALA A 3 15.55 19.41 -24.15
C ALA A 3 16.29 19.59 -22.81
N VAL A 4 15.72 20.37 -21.89
CA VAL A 4 16.29 20.62 -20.55
C VAL A 4 16.35 19.32 -19.75
N MET A 5 15.28 18.54 -19.76
CA MET A 5 15.20 17.25 -19.07
C MET A 5 16.25 16.27 -19.62
N MET A 6 16.31 16.07 -20.93
CA MET A 6 17.30 15.18 -21.55
C MET A 6 18.73 15.63 -21.31
N ALA A 7 19.01 16.94 -21.40
CA ALA A 7 20.34 17.47 -21.11
C ALA A 7 20.72 17.26 -19.63
N THR A 8 19.80 17.52 -18.71
CA THR A 8 20.03 17.33 -17.27
C THR A 8 20.28 15.86 -16.95
N VAL A 9 19.39 14.98 -17.43
CA VAL A 9 19.51 13.53 -17.22
C VAL A 9 20.78 13.00 -17.86
N GLY A 10 21.08 13.41 -19.10
CA GLY A 10 22.26 12.94 -19.82
C GLY A 10 23.57 13.36 -19.14
N LEU A 11 23.66 14.59 -18.62
CA LEU A 11 24.81 15.04 -17.84
C LEU A 11 24.98 14.25 -16.54
N LEU A 12 23.87 13.93 -15.86
CA LEU A 12 23.90 13.11 -14.65
C LEU A 12 24.25 11.65 -14.94
N SER A 13 23.73 11.09 -16.04
CA SER A 13 24.06 9.74 -16.56
C SER A 13 25.52 9.60 -16.95
N GLY A 14 26.16 10.68 -17.41
CA GLY A 14 27.60 10.67 -17.65
C GLY A 14 28.45 10.44 -16.39
N ILE A 15 27.86 10.54 -15.20
CA ILE A 15 28.56 10.43 -13.92
C ILE A 15 28.03 9.25 -13.09
N MET A 16 26.80 8.83 -13.34
CA MET A 16 26.06 7.84 -12.56
C MET A 16 25.44 6.79 -13.50
N ASN A 17 25.27 5.55 -13.02
CA ASN A 17 24.60 4.50 -13.78
C ASN A 17 23.23 4.95 -14.35
N ASP A 18 23.06 4.75 -15.66
CA ASP A 18 21.87 5.09 -16.44
C ASP A 18 20.55 4.56 -15.82
N ILE A 19 20.60 3.37 -15.22
CA ILE A 19 19.43 2.77 -14.55
C ILE A 19 19.02 3.59 -13.33
N GLY A 20 19.99 3.97 -12.49
CA GLY A 20 19.75 4.69 -11.25
C GLY A 20 19.20 6.10 -11.49
N ILE A 21 19.79 6.84 -12.44
CA ILE A 21 19.31 8.18 -12.76
C ILE A 21 17.92 8.16 -13.41
N THR A 22 17.65 7.18 -14.29
CA THR A 22 16.32 7.03 -14.89
C THR A 22 15.28 6.73 -13.80
N ALA A 23 15.55 5.80 -12.90
CA ALA A 23 14.65 5.46 -11.80
C ALA A 23 14.40 6.66 -10.87
N LEU A 24 15.44 7.45 -10.55
CA LEU A 24 15.32 8.66 -9.73
C LEU A 24 14.49 9.75 -10.41
N MET A 25 14.65 9.92 -11.72
CA MET A 25 13.99 10.96 -12.50
C MET A 25 12.58 10.57 -12.93
N LEU A 26 12.26 9.28 -12.97
CA LEU A 26 10.95 8.77 -13.34
C LEU A 26 9.80 9.42 -12.54
N PRO A 27 9.77 9.39 -11.18
CA PRO A 27 8.67 10.01 -10.41
C PRO A 27 8.60 11.52 -10.63
N VAL A 28 9.75 12.20 -10.76
CA VAL A 28 9.82 13.64 -11.04
C VAL A 28 9.21 13.96 -12.40
N VAL A 29 9.55 13.18 -13.43
CA VAL A 29 9.02 13.37 -14.79
C VAL A 29 7.52 13.03 -14.84
N LEU A 30 7.06 12.02 -14.09
CA LEU A 30 5.63 11.69 -13.97
C LEU A 30 4.84 12.77 -13.25
N ASP A 31 5.35 13.36 -12.16
CA ASP A 31 4.73 14.50 -11.49
C ASP A 31 4.69 15.74 -12.39
N MET A 32 5.79 16.01 -13.09
CA MET A 32 5.87 17.13 -14.02
C MET A 32 4.92 16.96 -15.22
N ALA A 33 4.79 15.74 -15.74
CA ALA A 33 3.82 15.40 -16.78
C ALA A 33 2.39 15.72 -16.34
N ARG A 34 2.05 15.35 -15.09
CA ARG A 34 0.73 15.63 -14.48
C ARG A 34 0.49 17.12 -14.30
N ARG A 35 1.44 17.88 -13.74
CA ARG A 35 1.31 19.34 -13.52
C ARG A 35 1.09 20.13 -14.81
N ILE A 36 1.71 19.70 -15.90
CA ILE A 36 1.66 20.40 -17.19
C ILE A 36 0.52 19.86 -18.09
N GLY A 37 -0.17 18.79 -17.66
CA GLY A 37 -1.24 18.16 -18.44
C GLY A 37 -0.75 17.46 -19.72
N THR A 38 0.49 16.97 -19.73
CA THR A 38 1.08 16.25 -20.86
C THR A 38 1.11 14.75 -20.60
N ALA A 39 0.79 13.93 -21.60
CA ALA A 39 0.87 12.48 -21.47
C ALA A 39 2.29 11.99 -21.08
N PRO A 40 2.45 11.11 -20.07
CA PRO A 40 3.75 10.55 -19.67
C PRO A 40 4.56 9.97 -20.82
N SER A 41 3.89 9.30 -21.76
CA SER A 41 4.49 8.74 -22.98
C SER A 41 5.19 9.75 -23.90
N LYS A 42 5.02 11.06 -23.69
CA LYS A 42 5.78 12.09 -24.42
C LYS A 42 7.08 12.50 -23.74
N LEU A 43 7.29 12.13 -22.48
CA LEU A 43 8.44 12.54 -21.68
C LEU A 43 9.32 11.36 -21.25
N LEU A 44 8.76 10.17 -21.06
CA LEU A 44 9.50 9.02 -20.53
C LEU A 44 10.50 8.40 -21.51
N MET A 45 10.16 8.23 -22.78
CA MET A 45 11.13 7.76 -23.79
C MET A 45 12.26 8.78 -24.04
N PRO A 46 12.01 10.10 -24.12
CA PRO A 46 13.10 11.07 -24.09
C PRO A 46 13.96 10.98 -22.82
N LEU A 47 13.37 10.73 -21.65
CA LEU A 47 14.11 10.50 -20.41
C LEU A 47 15.07 9.31 -20.57
N ALA A 48 14.57 8.16 -21.04
CA ALA A 48 15.39 6.97 -21.30
C ALA A 48 16.51 7.25 -22.30
N PHE A 49 16.20 7.86 -23.45
CA PHE A 49 17.20 8.15 -24.47
C PHE A 49 18.22 9.18 -24.01
N GLY A 50 17.80 10.18 -23.23
CA GLY A 50 18.72 11.14 -22.61
C GLY A 50 19.70 10.48 -21.65
N SER A 51 19.22 9.53 -20.84
CA SER A 51 20.07 8.73 -19.95
C SER A 51 21.06 7.87 -20.73
N LEU A 52 20.58 7.06 -21.69
CA LEU A 52 21.45 6.20 -22.52
C LEU A 52 22.50 7.00 -23.32
N LEU A 53 22.12 8.15 -23.89
CA LEU A 53 23.06 9.03 -24.59
C LEU A 53 24.08 9.66 -23.63
N GLY A 54 23.65 9.97 -22.41
CA GLY A 54 24.50 10.50 -21.35
C GLY A 54 25.56 9.52 -20.88
N GLY A 55 25.20 8.25 -20.69
CA GLY A 55 26.13 7.20 -20.27
C GLY A 55 27.31 7.05 -21.24
N MET A 56 27.11 7.34 -22.53
CA MET A 56 28.18 7.30 -23.54
C MET A 56 29.20 8.44 -23.45
N THR A 57 29.04 9.41 -22.54
CA THR A 57 29.89 10.62 -22.50
C THR A 57 31.18 10.46 -21.70
N THR A 58 31.25 9.50 -20.78
CA THR A 58 32.44 9.27 -19.94
C THR A 58 32.77 7.79 -19.83
N LEU A 59 33.99 7.50 -19.38
CA LEU A 59 34.45 6.13 -19.15
C LEU A 59 33.57 5.36 -18.13
N ILE A 60 33.03 6.04 -17.12
CA ILE A 60 32.25 5.40 -16.04
C ILE A 60 30.74 5.39 -16.28
N GLY A 61 30.26 6.08 -17.32
CA GLY A 61 28.84 6.26 -17.56
C GLY A 61 28.11 4.94 -17.85
N THR A 62 28.75 4.03 -18.61
CA THR A 62 28.19 2.70 -18.87
C THR A 62 29.19 1.57 -18.66
N ALA A 63 28.67 0.38 -18.35
CA ALA A 63 29.48 -0.84 -18.24
C ALA A 63 30.28 -1.14 -19.53
N PRO A 64 29.70 -1.09 -20.76
CA PRO A 64 30.46 -1.23 -22.01
C PRO A 64 31.74 -0.40 -22.09
N ASN A 65 31.72 0.87 -21.67
CA ASN A 65 32.90 1.74 -21.75
C ASN A 65 34.04 1.22 -20.87
N ILE A 66 33.71 0.78 -19.65
CA ILE A 66 34.68 0.18 -18.71
C ILE A 66 35.23 -1.13 -19.28
N LEU A 67 34.36 -1.97 -19.87
CA LEU A 67 34.72 -3.28 -20.41
C LEU A 67 35.68 -3.18 -21.60
N VAL A 68 35.35 -2.31 -22.54
CA VAL A 68 36.19 -2.04 -23.71
C VAL A 68 37.53 -1.46 -23.28
N ASN A 69 37.53 -0.54 -22.30
CA ASN A 69 38.77 0.01 -21.77
C ASN A 69 39.65 -1.05 -21.07
N GLY A 70 39.02 -1.98 -20.33
CA GLY A 70 39.70 -3.13 -19.75
C GLY A 70 40.33 -4.02 -20.81
N ALA A 71 39.58 -4.38 -21.85
CA ALA A 71 40.07 -5.20 -22.96
C ALA A 71 41.23 -4.54 -23.73
N LEU A 72 41.20 -3.21 -23.94
CA LEU A 72 42.34 -2.47 -24.51
C LEU A 72 43.59 -2.60 -23.66
N ARG A 73 43.45 -2.42 -22.34
CA ARG A 73 44.56 -2.51 -21.39
C ARG A 73 45.14 -3.92 -21.35
N ASP A 74 44.30 -4.94 -21.33
CA ASP A 74 44.71 -6.34 -21.29
C ASP A 74 45.44 -6.76 -22.58
N ALA A 75 45.08 -6.16 -23.72
CA ALA A 75 45.78 -6.31 -24.98
C ALA A 75 47.08 -5.47 -25.09
N GLY A 76 47.47 -4.74 -24.04
CA GLY A 76 48.71 -3.96 -23.99
C GLY A 76 48.64 -2.59 -24.66
N PHE A 77 47.45 -2.11 -25.03
CA PHE A 77 47.25 -0.78 -25.60
C PHE A 77 47.05 0.29 -24.51
N GLU A 78 47.26 1.56 -24.88
CA GLU A 78 47.01 2.69 -23.99
C GLU A 78 45.50 2.77 -23.66
N PRO A 79 45.13 2.77 -22.37
CA PRO A 79 43.73 2.83 -21.95
C PRO A 79 43.14 4.22 -22.20
N PHE A 80 41.82 4.27 -22.35
CA PHE A 80 41.07 5.51 -22.39
C PHE A 80 41.14 6.28 -21.07
N GLY A 81 41.28 7.60 -21.18
CA GLY A 81 41.08 8.52 -20.08
C GLY A 81 39.59 8.71 -19.77
N MET A 82 39.30 9.34 -18.63
CA MET A 82 37.94 9.59 -18.15
C MET A 82 37.03 10.26 -19.21
N PHE A 83 37.58 11.26 -19.93
CA PHE A 83 36.86 12.09 -20.91
C PHE A 83 37.20 11.76 -22.37
N SER A 84 37.87 10.64 -22.64
CA SER A 84 38.11 10.20 -24.02
C SER A 84 36.78 10.03 -24.78
N PHE A 85 35.74 9.54 -24.10
CA PHE A 85 34.41 9.36 -24.70
C PHE A 85 33.67 10.67 -24.98
N THR A 86 34.07 11.77 -24.34
CA THR A 86 33.28 13.01 -24.29
C THR A 86 33.06 13.68 -25.65
N PRO A 87 34.06 13.81 -26.55
CA PRO A 87 33.83 14.45 -27.84
C PRO A 87 32.73 13.76 -28.66
N VAL A 88 32.75 12.43 -28.73
CA VAL A 88 31.76 11.63 -29.50
C VAL A 88 30.45 11.49 -28.73
N GLY A 89 30.50 11.20 -27.42
CA GLY A 89 29.31 11.05 -26.60
C GLY A 89 28.52 12.36 -26.44
N LEU A 90 29.20 13.50 -26.23
CA LEU A 90 28.53 14.79 -26.05
C LEU A 90 27.91 15.29 -27.36
N THR A 91 28.56 15.06 -28.50
CA THR A 91 27.97 15.35 -29.81
C THR A 91 26.77 14.45 -30.10
N ALA A 92 26.84 13.17 -29.75
CA ALA A 92 25.71 12.25 -29.86
C ALA A 92 24.54 12.66 -28.94
N LEU A 93 24.83 13.05 -27.69
CA LEU A 93 23.83 13.57 -26.76
C LEU A 93 23.18 14.85 -27.28
N ALA A 94 23.96 15.82 -27.74
CA ALA A 94 23.45 17.06 -28.32
C ALA A 94 22.58 16.79 -29.55
N ALA A 95 23.03 15.91 -30.45
CA ALA A 95 22.27 15.51 -31.63
C ALA A 95 20.96 14.80 -31.25
N GLY A 96 20.99 13.88 -30.29
CA GLY A 96 19.81 13.17 -29.80
C GLY A 96 18.81 14.09 -29.08
N VAL A 97 19.29 15.06 -28.30
CA VAL A 97 18.46 16.11 -27.69
C VAL A 97 17.76 16.95 -28.75
N ALA A 98 18.50 17.37 -29.80
CA ALA A 98 17.95 18.12 -30.91
C ALA A 98 16.90 17.29 -31.68
N TYR A 99 17.23 16.04 -32.01
CA TYR A 99 16.32 15.10 -32.68
C TYR A 99 15.02 14.92 -31.90
N MET A 100 15.11 14.58 -30.61
CA MET A 100 13.91 14.35 -29.79
C MET A 100 13.08 15.62 -29.64
N THR A 101 13.72 16.79 -29.56
CA THR A 101 13.04 18.07 -29.43
C THR A 101 12.31 18.49 -30.70
N ILE A 102 12.87 18.23 -31.88
CA ILE A 102 12.34 18.67 -33.17
C ILE A 102 11.39 17.63 -33.78
N LEU A 103 11.86 16.40 -33.94
CA LEU A 103 11.18 15.34 -34.69
C LEU A 103 10.62 14.24 -33.78
N GLY A 104 11.40 13.79 -32.79
CA GLY A 104 11.03 12.68 -31.92
C GLY A 104 9.71 12.90 -31.17
N ARG A 105 9.44 14.12 -30.69
CA ARG A 105 8.15 14.50 -30.05
C ARG A 105 6.91 14.20 -30.91
N ARG A 106 7.03 14.18 -32.24
CA ARG A 106 5.92 13.86 -33.16
C ARG A 106 5.76 12.36 -33.40
N LEU A 107 6.83 11.60 -33.23
CA LEU A 107 6.84 10.14 -33.41
C LEU A 107 6.34 9.39 -32.17
N LEU A 108 6.38 10.04 -31.00
CA LEU A 108 5.94 9.47 -29.74
C LEU A 108 4.40 9.36 -29.67
N PRO A 109 3.87 8.22 -29.20
CA PRO A 109 2.44 8.08 -28.98
C PRO A 109 1.94 9.06 -27.91
N ASN A 110 0.68 9.49 -28.02
CA ASN A 110 0.01 10.29 -26.99
C ASN A 110 -0.84 9.38 -26.11
N ARG A 111 -0.19 8.49 -25.35
CA ARG A 111 -0.85 7.55 -24.44
C ARG A 111 -0.66 7.97 -22.99
N ASP A 112 -1.75 8.01 -22.24
CA ASP A 112 -1.66 7.97 -20.79
C ASP A 112 -1.86 6.51 -20.38
N PRO A 113 -0.87 5.87 -19.70
CA PRO A 113 -1.03 4.52 -19.18
C PRO A 113 -2.30 4.35 -18.35
N LYS A 114 -2.76 5.43 -17.69
CA LYS A 114 -4.03 5.45 -16.94
C LYS A 114 -5.28 5.30 -17.81
N THR A 115 -5.18 5.52 -19.13
CA THR A 115 -6.35 5.54 -20.04
C THR A 115 -6.42 4.31 -20.96
N GLU A 116 -5.31 3.63 -21.29
CA GLU A 116 -5.32 2.56 -22.31
C GLU A 116 -4.80 1.17 -21.89
N SER A 117 -4.04 0.98 -20.81
CA SER A 117 -3.50 -0.37 -20.47
C SER A 117 -3.21 -0.64 -18.99
N ALA A 118 -3.78 0.14 -18.09
CA ALA A 118 -4.12 -0.34 -16.76
C ALA A 118 -5.65 -0.28 -16.66
N PRO A 119 -6.34 -1.19 -15.94
CA PRO A 119 -7.60 -0.78 -15.36
C PRO A 119 -7.30 0.55 -14.65
N ALA A 120 -8.06 1.57 -15.07
CA ALA A 120 -7.93 2.98 -14.73
C ALA A 120 -7.33 3.19 -13.35
N ASP A 121 -6.51 4.25 -13.18
CA ASP A 121 -6.26 4.90 -11.89
C ASP A 121 -7.01 4.19 -10.74
N LEU A 122 -6.41 3.18 -10.09
CA LEU A 122 -7.20 2.25 -9.26
C LEU A 122 -7.99 3.02 -8.19
N ARG A 123 -7.43 4.17 -7.77
CA ARG A 123 -8.05 5.21 -6.94
C ARG A 123 -9.38 5.77 -7.48
N GLY A 124 -9.50 5.91 -8.80
CA GLY A 124 -10.72 6.25 -9.54
C GLY A 124 -11.66 5.06 -9.77
N LEU A 125 -11.17 3.82 -9.91
CA LEU A 125 -12.00 2.60 -9.89
C LEU A 125 -12.67 2.38 -8.52
N TYR A 126 -11.94 2.69 -7.44
CA TYR A 126 -12.43 2.63 -6.08
C TYR A 126 -13.28 3.85 -5.65
N ASP A 127 -13.36 4.92 -6.46
CA ASP A 127 -14.14 6.17 -6.25
C ASP A 127 -14.48 6.43 -4.76
N LEU A 128 -13.41 6.58 -3.97
CA LEU A 128 -13.48 6.71 -2.51
C LEU A 128 -14.02 8.08 -2.07
N GLY A 129 -14.09 9.06 -2.99
CA GLY A 129 -14.54 10.42 -2.71
C GLY A 129 -16.00 10.51 -2.24
N GLY A 130 -16.81 9.48 -2.48
CA GLY A 130 -18.22 9.41 -2.05
C GLY A 130 -18.48 8.75 -0.69
N LEU A 131 -17.46 8.22 0.00
CA LEU A 131 -17.63 7.37 1.19
C LEU A 131 -16.81 7.78 2.41
N ILE A 132 -15.97 8.80 2.26
CA ILE A 132 -15.21 9.39 3.34
C ILE A 132 -15.97 10.62 3.83
N GLY A 133 -16.49 10.55 5.06
CA GLY A 133 -17.14 11.65 5.73
C GLY A 133 -16.27 12.28 6.80
N VAL A 134 -16.59 13.50 7.19
CA VAL A 134 -15.98 14.16 8.35
C VAL A 134 -17.04 14.24 9.45
N LEU A 135 -16.77 13.64 10.59
CA LEU A 135 -17.54 13.80 11.82
C LEU A 135 -16.80 14.78 12.74
N ARG A 136 -17.44 15.91 13.03
CA ARG A 136 -16.91 16.92 13.93
C ARG A 136 -17.34 16.63 15.36
N MET A 137 -16.35 16.56 16.26
CA MET A 137 -16.59 16.50 17.69
C MET A 137 -16.90 17.89 18.26
N PRO A 138 -18.01 18.07 18.99
CA PRO A 138 -18.30 19.29 19.74
C PRO A 138 -17.24 19.60 20.80
N HIS A 139 -17.18 20.86 21.21
CA HIS A 139 -16.24 21.33 22.24
C HIS A 139 -16.56 20.81 23.66
N ASP A 140 -17.74 20.25 23.92
CA ASP A 140 -18.14 19.69 25.23
C ASP A 140 -18.46 18.18 25.17
N SER A 141 -17.98 17.48 24.14
CA SER A 141 -18.34 16.07 23.93
C SER A 141 -17.72 15.16 24.99
N THR A 142 -18.54 14.30 25.61
CA THR A 142 -18.08 13.26 26.56
C THR A 142 -17.25 12.15 25.91
N LEU A 143 -17.11 12.15 24.57
CA LEU A 143 -16.12 11.34 23.85
C LEU A 143 -14.68 11.85 24.03
N ALA A 144 -14.49 13.07 24.55
CA ALA A 144 -13.15 13.59 24.83
C ALA A 144 -12.52 12.86 26.02
N GLY A 145 -11.24 12.49 25.90
CA GLY A 145 -10.48 11.82 26.96
C GLY A 145 -10.60 10.29 26.98
N ILE A 146 -11.48 9.70 26.17
CA ILE A 146 -11.57 8.25 25.98
C ILE A 146 -10.88 7.81 24.68
N THR A 147 -10.54 6.52 24.57
CA THR A 147 -9.89 5.97 23.37
C THR A 147 -10.88 5.71 22.24
N LEU A 148 -10.39 5.61 21.00
CA LEU A 148 -11.19 5.19 19.84
C LEU A 148 -11.90 3.85 20.09
N GLN A 149 -11.25 2.90 20.75
CA GLN A 149 -11.87 1.63 21.14
C GLN A 149 -13.05 1.84 22.11
N GLN A 150 -12.87 2.69 23.12
CA GLN A 150 -13.90 2.99 24.13
C GLN A 150 -15.08 3.77 23.53
N SER A 151 -14.85 4.60 22.52
CA SER A 151 -15.89 5.39 21.83
C SER A 151 -16.95 4.54 21.11
N ARG A 152 -16.65 3.26 20.84
CA ARG A 152 -17.51 2.32 20.09
C ARG A 152 -17.96 2.80 18.70
N LEU A 153 -17.36 3.83 18.12
CA LEU A 153 -17.70 4.34 16.78
C LEU A 153 -17.75 3.23 15.71
N GLY A 154 -16.74 2.35 15.71
CA GLY A 154 -16.67 1.20 14.80
C GLY A 154 -17.77 0.18 15.02
N HIS A 155 -18.02 -0.23 16.27
CA HIS A 155 -18.99 -1.27 16.58
C HIS A 155 -20.45 -0.79 16.50
N ALA A 156 -20.71 0.42 16.99
CA ALA A 156 -22.06 1.00 17.04
C ALA A 156 -22.53 1.50 15.67
N LEU A 157 -21.66 2.18 14.92
CA LEU A 157 -22.05 2.84 13.66
C LEU A 157 -21.57 2.08 12.42
N GLY A 158 -20.58 1.20 12.58
CA GLY A 158 -19.88 0.63 11.43
C GLY A 158 -19.08 1.68 10.67
N LEU A 159 -18.65 2.76 11.36
CA LEU A 159 -17.82 3.82 10.81
C LEU A 159 -16.37 3.57 11.23
N ASN A 160 -15.48 3.53 10.26
CA ASN A 160 -14.07 3.30 10.47
C ASN A 160 -13.31 4.64 10.47
N VAL A 161 -12.67 5.00 11.58
CA VAL A 161 -11.86 6.23 11.65
C VAL A 161 -10.52 6.01 10.94
N VAL A 162 -10.34 6.68 9.79
CA VAL A 162 -9.14 6.59 8.93
C VAL A 162 -8.13 7.70 9.20
N ALA A 163 -8.58 8.85 9.68
CA ALA A 163 -7.73 9.93 10.15
C ALA A 163 -8.43 10.80 11.20
N VAL A 164 -7.64 11.52 12.00
CA VAL A 164 -8.13 12.55 12.93
C VAL A 164 -7.43 13.85 12.61
N GLN A 165 -8.19 14.89 12.33
CA GLN A 165 -7.67 16.23 12.16
C GLN A 165 -7.77 16.99 13.49
N ARG A 166 -6.62 17.39 14.03
CA ARG A 166 -6.49 18.10 15.30
C ARG A 166 -5.68 19.36 15.10
N SER A 167 -6.28 20.53 15.39
CA SER A 167 -5.60 21.83 15.28
C SER A 167 -4.90 22.06 13.91
N GLY A 168 -5.50 21.57 12.82
CA GLY A 168 -4.94 21.66 11.47
C GLY A 168 -3.91 20.60 11.09
N GLN A 169 -3.45 19.76 12.02
CA GLN A 169 -2.62 18.59 11.73
C GLN A 169 -3.48 17.36 11.49
N MET A 170 -3.13 16.56 10.48
CA MET A 170 -3.82 15.32 10.16
C MET A 170 -3.03 14.13 10.72
N ILE A 171 -3.66 13.40 11.63
CA ILE A 171 -3.13 12.20 12.25
C ILE A 171 -3.72 11.01 11.49
N LEU A 172 -2.86 10.30 10.76
CA LEU A 172 -3.27 9.23 9.85
C LEU A 172 -3.27 7.88 10.53
N ALA A 173 -4.25 7.04 10.18
CA ALA A 173 -4.42 5.67 10.68
C ALA A 173 -4.25 5.55 12.21
N PRO A 174 -5.04 6.28 13.01
CA PRO A 174 -4.90 6.27 14.47
C PRO A 174 -5.07 4.84 15.03
N GLY A 175 -4.30 4.48 16.06
CA GLY A 175 -4.46 3.21 16.77
C GLY A 175 -5.78 3.09 17.53
N THR A 176 -6.14 1.90 18.00
CA THR A 176 -7.35 1.68 18.82
C THR A 176 -7.25 2.35 20.20
N ASP A 177 -6.03 2.54 20.69
CA ASP A 177 -5.63 3.23 21.92
C ASP A 177 -5.57 4.76 21.76
N PHE A 178 -5.78 5.29 20.56
CA PHE A 178 -5.75 6.73 20.31
C PHE A 178 -6.83 7.46 21.11
N VAL A 179 -6.41 8.45 21.91
CA VAL A 179 -7.29 9.25 22.77
C VAL A 179 -7.88 10.44 21.99
N LEU A 180 -9.22 10.50 21.96
CA LEU A 180 -9.99 11.58 21.36
C LEU A 180 -9.91 12.86 22.20
N ARG A 181 -9.93 14.02 21.55
CA ARG A 181 -9.95 15.34 22.19
C ARG A 181 -11.09 16.20 21.64
N GLU A 182 -11.49 17.19 22.44
CA GLU A 182 -12.46 18.20 22.02
C GLU A 182 -12.00 18.90 20.73
N GLY A 183 -12.94 19.11 19.80
CA GLY A 183 -12.67 19.75 18.51
C GLY A 183 -11.90 18.88 17.50
N ASP A 184 -11.71 17.59 17.76
CA ASP A 184 -11.19 16.65 16.76
C ASP A 184 -12.22 16.50 15.60
N ASP A 185 -11.73 16.64 14.36
CA ASP A 185 -12.48 16.31 13.15
C ASP A 185 -12.10 14.89 12.73
N LEU A 186 -13.01 13.94 12.91
CA LEU A 186 -12.81 12.51 12.61
C LEU A 186 -13.14 12.26 11.14
N VAL A 187 -12.12 11.86 10.38
CA VAL A 187 -12.29 11.40 9.00
C VAL A 187 -12.67 9.92 9.07
N VAL A 188 -13.88 9.60 8.62
CA VAL A 188 -14.48 8.26 8.74
C VAL A 188 -14.86 7.69 7.38
N GLU A 189 -14.72 6.39 7.26
CA GLU A 189 -15.17 5.59 6.12
C GLU A 189 -16.36 4.71 6.54
N GLY A 190 -17.43 4.72 5.74
CA GLY A 190 -18.61 3.90 5.96
C GLY A 190 -19.94 4.58 5.62
N PRO A 191 -21.08 3.89 5.82
CA PRO A 191 -22.39 4.39 5.43
C PRO A 191 -22.85 5.52 6.37
N LEU A 192 -22.60 6.78 5.99
CA LEU A 192 -23.01 7.98 6.74
C LEU A 192 -24.53 8.04 6.97
N GLY A 193 -25.36 7.40 6.14
CA GLY A 193 -26.80 7.28 6.38
C GLY A 193 -27.17 6.59 7.71
N ARG A 194 -26.27 5.77 8.28
CA ARG A 194 -26.47 5.23 9.65
C ARG A 194 -26.34 6.28 10.75
N PHE A 195 -25.66 7.38 10.46
CA PHE A 195 -25.60 8.53 11.35
C PHE A 195 -26.98 9.20 11.51
N GLU A 196 -27.84 9.14 10.49
CA GLU A 196 -29.23 9.59 10.61
C GLU A 196 -30.03 8.70 11.58
N GLY A 197 -29.74 7.40 11.61
CA GLY A 197 -30.32 6.45 12.57
C GLY A 197 -29.93 6.75 14.03
N LEU A 198 -28.77 7.36 14.30
CA LEU A 198 -28.42 7.83 15.65
C LEU A 198 -29.24 9.03 16.09
N ARG A 199 -29.62 9.92 15.16
CA ARG A 199 -30.46 11.07 15.47
C ARG A 199 -31.85 10.65 15.96
N ALA A 200 -32.30 9.43 15.63
CA ALA A 200 -33.50 8.82 16.21
C ALA A 200 -33.51 8.84 17.74
N TRP A 201 -32.32 8.75 18.35
CA TRP A 201 -32.14 8.56 19.79
C TRP A 201 -31.99 9.87 20.56
N LYS A 202 -31.91 11.00 19.85
CA LYS A 202 -31.86 12.36 20.42
C LYS A 202 -33.10 12.74 21.26
N HIS A 203 -34.17 11.96 21.11
CA HIS A 203 -35.48 12.16 21.72
C HIS A 203 -35.76 11.14 22.84
N LEU A 204 -34.73 10.48 23.37
CA LEU A 204 -34.85 9.61 24.53
C LEU A 204 -34.70 10.42 25.82
N GLU A 205 -35.78 10.53 26.60
CA GLU A 205 -35.77 11.24 27.88
C GLU A 205 -35.51 10.27 29.03
N ILE A 206 -34.42 10.47 29.77
CA ILE A 206 -34.11 9.67 30.96
C ILE A 206 -35.08 10.06 32.09
N GLU A 207 -35.94 9.14 32.52
CA GLU A 207 -36.78 9.34 33.70
C GLU A 207 -36.00 9.09 35.00
N SER A 208 -36.30 9.86 36.05
CA SER A 208 -35.65 9.82 37.36
C SER A 208 -35.67 8.43 38.02
N ARG A 209 -34.53 8.04 38.63
CA ARG A 209 -34.21 6.71 39.18
C ARG A 209 -35.20 6.15 40.22
N ASP A 210 -35.90 7.00 40.96
CA ASP A 210 -36.67 6.57 42.14
C ASP A 210 -38.01 5.89 41.80
N ARG A 211 -38.57 6.11 40.60
CA ARG A 211 -39.90 5.57 40.23
C ARG A 211 -39.87 4.24 39.48
N THR A 212 -38.69 3.75 39.09
CA THR A 212 -38.57 2.58 38.22
C THR A 212 -38.88 1.27 38.94
N LEU A 213 -38.45 1.13 40.20
CA LEU A 213 -38.61 -0.10 40.99
C LEU A 213 -39.99 -0.24 41.63
N GLU A 214 -40.60 0.87 42.07
CA GLU A 214 -41.99 0.89 42.53
C GLU A 214 -42.94 0.47 41.40
N ARG A 215 -42.68 0.95 40.16
CA ARG A 215 -43.45 0.52 38.98
C ARG A 215 -43.20 -0.94 38.61
N ILE A 216 -42.00 -1.49 38.80
CA ILE A 216 -41.74 -2.95 38.60
C ILE A 216 -42.45 -3.80 39.66
N ALA A 217 -42.67 -3.29 40.87
CA ALA A 217 -43.36 -3.98 41.95
C ALA A 217 -44.90 -3.87 41.87
N ASP A 218 -45.43 -2.74 41.37
CA ASP A 218 -46.85 -2.54 41.06
C ASP A 218 -47.25 -3.20 39.72
N ALA A 219 -46.30 -3.35 38.81
CA ALA A 219 -46.46 -4.11 37.59
C ALA A 219 -46.75 -5.57 37.91
N SER A 220 -47.46 -6.27 37.01
CA SER A 220 -47.82 -7.69 37.16
C SER A 220 -46.60 -8.65 37.02
N ILE A 221 -45.54 -8.41 37.79
CA ILE A 221 -44.24 -9.07 37.76
C ILE A 221 -43.98 -9.71 39.12
N GLU A 222 -43.77 -11.02 39.12
CA GLU A 222 -43.23 -11.71 40.29
C GLU A 222 -41.74 -11.96 40.08
N VAL A 223 -40.95 -11.64 41.10
CA VAL A 223 -39.51 -11.92 41.12
C VAL A 223 -39.27 -13.07 42.09
N ALA A 224 -38.50 -14.06 41.67
CA ALA A 224 -38.21 -15.23 42.49
C ALA A 224 -36.79 -15.73 42.32
N GLU A 225 -36.29 -16.39 43.35
CA GLU A 225 -35.07 -17.19 43.32
C GLU A 225 -35.42 -18.63 43.00
N LEU A 226 -34.89 -19.12 41.88
CA LEU A 226 -34.98 -20.50 41.43
C LEU A 226 -33.66 -21.22 41.67
N GLU A 227 -33.67 -22.29 42.46
CA GLU A 227 -32.53 -23.19 42.52
C GLU A 227 -32.57 -24.20 41.36
N LEU A 228 -31.43 -24.45 40.71
CA LEU A 228 -31.35 -25.50 39.70
C LEU A 228 -31.26 -26.87 40.37
N ALA A 229 -32.15 -27.79 40.01
CA ALA A 229 -32.11 -29.16 40.52
C ALA A 229 -30.82 -29.88 40.07
N GLU A 230 -30.26 -30.78 40.89
CA GLU A 230 -28.98 -31.46 40.63
C GLU A 230 -28.93 -32.25 39.31
N GLY A 231 -30.09 -32.69 38.79
CA GLY A 231 -30.24 -33.38 37.50
C GLY A 231 -30.75 -32.50 36.34
N SER A 232 -30.74 -31.17 36.50
CA SER A 232 -31.32 -30.24 35.53
C SER A 232 -30.60 -30.30 34.18
N SER A 233 -31.37 -30.42 33.09
CA SER A 233 -30.86 -30.38 31.71
C SER A 233 -30.23 -29.03 31.32
N LEU A 234 -30.40 -28.01 32.17
CA LEU A 234 -29.80 -26.69 32.01
C LEU A 234 -28.34 -26.63 32.48
N ILE A 235 -27.90 -27.56 33.33
CA ILE A 235 -26.53 -27.60 33.85
C ILE A 235 -25.56 -27.87 32.70
N GLY A 236 -24.45 -27.12 32.66
CA GLY A 236 -23.46 -27.20 31.59
C GLY A 236 -23.80 -26.37 30.34
N GLN A 237 -24.99 -25.76 30.27
CA GLN A 237 -25.36 -24.82 29.21
C GLN A 237 -25.07 -23.38 29.61
N THR A 238 -24.76 -22.52 28.64
CA THR A 238 -24.76 -21.06 28.87
C THR A 238 -26.20 -20.54 28.97
N VAL A 239 -26.43 -19.47 29.73
CA VAL A 239 -27.77 -18.85 29.82
C VAL A 239 -28.35 -18.51 28.44
N ARG A 240 -27.50 -18.07 27.48
CA ARG A 240 -27.89 -17.83 26.09
C ARG A 240 -28.41 -19.10 25.40
N ARG A 241 -27.74 -20.23 25.60
CA ARG A 241 -28.12 -21.52 24.99
C ARG A 241 -29.35 -22.13 25.65
N ALA A 242 -29.46 -22.01 26.98
CA ALA A 242 -30.64 -22.40 27.74
C ALA A 242 -31.91 -21.64 27.30
N ASN A 243 -31.73 -20.41 26.82
CA ASN A 243 -32.76 -19.56 26.22
C ASN A 243 -34.06 -19.49 27.03
N LEU A 244 -33.93 -19.44 28.36
CA LEU A 244 -35.04 -19.50 29.33
C LEU A 244 -36.11 -18.42 29.08
N ARG A 245 -35.73 -17.31 28.46
CA ARG A 245 -36.62 -16.25 28.01
C ARG A 245 -37.64 -16.74 26.98
N ARG A 246 -37.19 -17.47 25.95
CA ARG A 246 -38.06 -17.93 24.86
C ARG A 246 -38.79 -19.22 25.21
N THR A 247 -38.09 -20.15 25.85
CA THR A 247 -38.61 -21.49 26.14
C THR A 247 -39.54 -21.51 27.35
N ARG A 248 -39.21 -20.74 28.40
CA ARG A 248 -39.94 -20.77 29.69
C ARG A 248 -40.50 -19.42 30.13
N ARG A 249 -40.31 -18.36 29.34
CA ARG A 249 -40.71 -16.97 29.69
C ARG A 249 -40.11 -16.52 31.03
N LEU A 250 -38.87 -16.92 31.32
CA LEU A 250 -38.12 -16.53 32.52
C LEU A 250 -36.97 -15.61 32.13
N HIS A 251 -36.88 -14.44 32.77
CA HIS A 251 -35.78 -13.52 32.55
C HIS A 251 -34.80 -13.57 33.72
N VAL A 252 -33.58 -14.07 33.46
CA VAL A 252 -32.52 -14.12 34.49
C VAL A 252 -32.00 -12.71 34.76
N LEU A 253 -32.27 -12.24 35.98
CA LEU A 253 -31.83 -10.94 36.51
C LEU A 253 -30.44 -11.05 37.13
N ALA A 254 -30.17 -12.11 37.88
CA ALA A 254 -28.89 -12.39 38.51
C ALA A 254 -28.67 -13.89 38.72
N ILE A 255 -27.43 -14.30 38.91
CA ILE A 255 -27.06 -15.68 39.30
C ILE A 255 -26.29 -15.60 40.61
N LEU A 256 -26.79 -16.27 41.65
CA LEU A 256 -26.06 -16.52 42.89
C LEU A 256 -25.28 -17.82 42.75
N ARG A 257 -23.97 -17.72 42.95
CA ARG A 257 -23.06 -18.87 43.04
C ARG A 257 -22.12 -18.66 44.21
N ASN A 258 -22.09 -19.58 45.16
CA ASN A 258 -21.20 -19.52 46.34
C ASN A 258 -21.26 -18.15 47.04
N ASP A 259 -22.47 -17.68 47.38
CA ASP A 259 -22.76 -16.37 47.98
C ASP A 259 -22.32 -15.13 47.18
N ARG A 260 -21.93 -15.29 45.91
CA ARG A 260 -21.61 -14.18 45.01
C ARG A 260 -22.73 -13.95 44.00
N ILE A 261 -23.17 -12.69 43.93
CA ILE A 261 -24.22 -12.25 43.02
C ILE A 261 -23.61 -11.77 41.69
N HIS A 262 -23.74 -12.58 40.66
CA HIS A 262 -23.38 -12.24 39.29
C HIS A 262 -24.53 -11.50 38.61
N ARG A 263 -24.26 -10.30 38.06
CA ARG A 263 -25.26 -9.42 37.43
C ARG A 263 -24.92 -9.03 35.98
N THR A 264 -23.72 -9.37 35.52
CA THR A 264 -23.18 -9.00 34.19
C THR A 264 -22.65 -10.23 33.48
N GLY A 265 -22.61 -10.20 32.14
CA GLY A 265 -22.08 -11.31 31.36
C GLY A 265 -22.91 -12.60 31.46
N LEU A 266 -24.11 -12.53 32.03
CA LEU A 266 -24.96 -13.69 32.34
C LEU A 266 -25.22 -14.54 31.10
N ARG A 267 -25.41 -13.91 29.94
CA ARG A 267 -25.65 -14.60 28.64
C ARG A 267 -24.59 -15.65 28.33
N LEU A 268 -23.32 -15.40 28.66
CA LEU A 268 -22.19 -16.29 28.37
C LEU A 268 -21.82 -17.19 29.55
N MET A 269 -22.44 -17.01 30.72
CA MET A 269 -22.14 -17.78 31.92
C MET A 269 -22.77 -19.17 31.81
N THR A 270 -21.97 -20.20 32.09
CA THR A 270 -22.43 -21.60 32.13
C THR A 270 -23.08 -21.90 33.48
N LEU A 271 -24.29 -22.44 33.45
CA LEU A 271 -25.06 -22.84 34.62
C LEU A 271 -24.42 -24.06 35.29
N ALA A 272 -24.22 -23.99 36.60
CA ALA A 272 -23.60 -25.02 37.42
C ALA A 272 -24.60 -25.59 38.45
N PRO A 273 -24.36 -26.80 38.98
CA PRO A 273 -25.13 -27.33 40.11
C PRO A 273 -25.08 -26.37 41.30
N GLY A 274 -26.22 -26.13 41.96
CA GLY A 274 -26.34 -25.23 43.11
C GLY A 274 -26.42 -23.73 42.76
N ASP A 275 -26.44 -23.35 41.47
CA ASP A 275 -26.74 -21.99 41.08
C ASP A 275 -28.18 -21.61 41.44
N ARG A 276 -28.35 -20.43 42.06
CA ARG A 276 -29.66 -19.82 42.31
C ARG A 276 -29.87 -18.69 41.32
N LEU A 277 -30.88 -18.82 40.47
CA LEU A 277 -31.23 -17.85 39.45
C LEU A 277 -32.28 -16.89 40.02
N LEU A 278 -31.92 -15.61 40.16
CA LEU A 278 -32.91 -14.57 40.37
C LEU A 278 -33.60 -14.31 39.03
N ILE A 279 -34.91 -14.52 38.95
CA ILE A 279 -35.69 -14.37 37.73
C ILE A 279 -36.86 -13.41 37.89
N ALA A 280 -37.24 -12.77 36.80
CA ALA A 280 -38.54 -12.09 36.67
C ALA A 280 -39.47 -12.87 35.74
N THR A 281 -40.74 -12.98 36.13
CA THR A 281 -41.83 -13.59 35.35
C THR A 281 -43.16 -12.85 35.58
N LYS A 282 -44.15 -13.08 34.70
CA LYS A 282 -45.50 -12.52 34.86
C LYS A 282 -46.22 -13.15 36.06
N SER A 283 -47.05 -12.37 36.76
CA SER A 283 -47.84 -12.84 37.91
C SER A 283 -48.66 -14.09 37.60
N GLY A 284 -48.66 -15.06 38.54
CA GLY A 284 -49.37 -16.34 38.40
C GLY A 284 -48.61 -17.43 37.64
N ARG A 285 -47.42 -17.15 37.07
CA ARG A 285 -46.56 -18.17 36.43
C ARG A 285 -45.63 -18.87 37.41
N LEU A 286 -45.37 -18.31 38.59
CA LEU A 286 -44.51 -18.98 39.58
C LEU A 286 -45.07 -20.32 40.02
N ALA A 287 -46.38 -20.41 40.24
CA ALA A 287 -47.06 -21.65 40.59
C ALA A 287 -46.87 -22.75 39.52
N ALA A 288 -46.84 -22.38 38.24
CA ALA A 288 -46.62 -23.32 37.14
C ALA A 288 -45.16 -23.82 37.05
N LEU A 289 -44.21 -23.14 37.71
CA LEU A 289 -42.80 -23.54 37.75
C LEU A 289 -42.51 -24.52 38.88
N GLU A 290 -43.35 -24.56 39.93
CA GLU A 290 -43.22 -25.51 41.04
C GLU A 290 -43.42 -26.97 40.59
N GLU A 291 -44.14 -27.18 39.48
CA GLU A 291 -44.35 -28.50 38.86
C GLU A 291 -43.24 -28.90 37.86
N ASP A 292 -42.34 -27.98 37.48
CA ASP A 292 -41.25 -28.25 36.52
C ASP A 292 -40.04 -28.87 37.24
N LYS A 293 -39.78 -30.17 36.97
CA LYS A 293 -38.65 -30.95 37.52
C LYS A 293 -37.25 -30.37 37.24
N THR A 294 -37.17 -29.34 36.41
CA THR A 294 -35.92 -28.63 36.10
C THR A 294 -35.45 -27.74 37.26
N PHE A 295 -36.38 -27.27 38.08
CA PHE A 295 -36.13 -26.35 39.18
C PHE A 295 -36.37 -27.04 40.53
N GLY A 296 -35.54 -26.71 41.52
CA GLY A 296 -35.67 -27.15 42.89
C GLY A 296 -36.57 -26.18 43.67
N ALA A 297 -36.05 -25.62 44.76
CA ALA A 297 -36.81 -24.68 45.58
C ALA A 297 -37.02 -23.33 44.85
N ILE A 298 -38.26 -22.83 44.91
CA ILE A 298 -38.68 -21.54 44.35
C ILE A 298 -39.06 -20.63 45.52
N HIS A 299 -38.40 -19.48 45.63
CA HIS A 299 -38.69 -18.50 46.68
C HIS A 299 -39.07 -17.16 46.05
N SER A 300 -40.27 -16.67 46.32
CA SER A 300 -40.66 -15.31 45.90
C SER A 300 -39.85 -14.27 46.68
N VAL A 301 -39.30 -13.29 45.97
CA VAL A 301 -38.43 -12.24 46.53
C VAL A 301 -39.20 -10.91 46.57
N PRO A 302 -39.50 -10.36 47.76
CA PRO A 302 -40.19 -9.09 47.89
C PRO A 302 -39.34 -7.92 47.38
N ALA A 303 -39.98 -6.87 46.87
CA ALA A 303 -39.33 -5.70 46.26
C ALA A 303 -38.25 -5.03 47.15
N LYS A 304 -38.43 -5.08 48.47
CA LYS A 304 -37.48 -4.53 49.45
C LYS A 304 -36.14 -5.29 49.46
N GLU A 305 -36.14 -6.61 49.24
CA GLU A 305 -34.92 -7.44 49.14
C GLU A 305 -34.19 -7.27 47.81
N LEU A 306 -34.91 -6.94 46.73
CA LEU A 306 -34.29 -6.60 45.44
C LEU A 306 -33.36 -5.38 45.54
N THR A 307 -33.70 -4.47 46.44
CA THR A 307 -32.94 -3.24 46.70
C THR A 307 -31.83 -3.48 47.72
N SER A 308 -32.14 -4.07 48.89
CA SER A 308 -31.16 -4.23 49.98
C SER A 308 -30.10 -5.31 49.72
N HIS A 309 -30.50 -6.44 49.14
CA HIS A 309 -29.65 -7.63 48.97
C HIS A 309 -29.10 -7.75 47.54
N TYR A 310 -29.97 -7.53 46.54
CA TYR A 310 -29.60 -7.65 45.13
C TYR A 310 -29.08 -6.38 44.48
N ARG A 311 -29.32 -5.19 45.07
CA ARG A 311 -28.91 -3.87 44.54
C ARG A 311 -29.32 -3.65 43.08
N MET A 312 -30.55 -4.03 42.72
CA MET A 312 -31.06 -3.92 41.34
C MET A 312 -31.23 -2.47 40.87
N GLU A 313 -31.39 -1.52 41.80
CA GLU A 313 -31.53 -0.07 41.55
C GLU A 313 -30.36 0.56 40.80
N ARG A 314 -29.20 -0.11 40.73
CA ARG A 314 -27.98 0.43 40.11
C ARG A 314 -27.81 0.09 38.62
N ARG A 315 -28.71 -0.69 38.01
CA ARG A 315 -28.50 -1.23 36.64
C ARG A 315 -29.72 -1.29 35.72
N ILE A 316 -30.90 -0.87 36.19
CA ILE A 316 -32.10 -0.73 35.35
C ILE A 316 -32.47 0.74 35.34
N GLN A 317 -32.69 1.31 34.16
CA GLN A 317 -33.02 2.72 33.96
C GLN A 317 -34.24 2.83 33.05
N SER A 318 -35.17 3.70 33.41
CA SER A 318 -36.33 4.04 32.58
C SER A 318 -35.96 5.15 31.60
N VAL A 319 -36.21 4.90 30.33
CA VAL A 319 -35.98 5.85 29.25
C VAL A 319 -37.27 5.96 28.44
N ARG A 320 -37.82 7.17 28.36
CA ARG A 320 -39.03 7.46 27.60
C ARG A 320 -38.68 7.77 26.15
N ILE A 321 -39.42 7.19 25.22
CA ILE A 321 -39.40 7.53 23.80
C ILE A 321 -40.33 8.74 23.60
N SER A 322 -39.80 9.90 23.24
CA SER A 322 -40.65 11.04 22.86
C SER A 322 -41.39 10.76 21.54
N GLU A 323 -42.54 11.41 21.37
CA GLU A 323 -43.40 11.33 20.16
C GLU A 323 -42.66 11.68 18.86
N GLU A 324 -41.61 12.49 18.94
CA GLU A 324 -40.79 12.90 17.79
C GLU A 324 -39.63 11.93 17.51
N SER A 325 -39.45 10.89 18.32
CA SER A 325 -38.37 9.93 18.17
C SER A 325 -38.58 9.05 16.93
N LEU A 326 -37.54 8.91 16.09
CA LEU A 326 -37.57 7.98 14.95
C LEU A 326 -37.55 6.49 15.38
N LEU A 327 -37.42 6.21 16.69
CA LEU A 327 -37.67 4.87 17.25
C LEU A 327 -39.16 4.53 17.25
N ALA A 328 -40.04 5.53 17.29
CA ALA A 328 -41.47 5.34 17.21
C ALA A 328 -41.81 4.69 15.85
N GLY A 329 -42.36 3.50 15.92
CA GLY A 329 -42.74 2.67 14.79
C GLY A 329 -41.70 1.65 14.32
N GLN A 330 -40.50 1.60 14.91
CA GLN A 330 -39.49 0.58 14.61
C GLN A 330 -39.70 -0.71 15.42
N LEU A 331 -39.21 -1.84 14.91
CA LEU A 331 -39.17 -3.09 15.69
C LEU A 331 -38.02 -3.04 16.69
N LEU A 332 -38.20 -3.63 17.87
CA LEU A 332 -37.19 -3.68 18.91
C LEU A 332 -35.84 -4.25 18.42
N ALA A 333 -35.87 -5.28 17.55
CA ALA A 333 -34.68 -5.87 16.94
C ALA A 333 -33.89 -4.89 16.06
N GLU A 334 -34.59 -3.96 15.39
CA GLU A 334 -34.00 -3.01 14.46
C GLU A 334 -33.26 -1.89 15.19
N THR A 335 -33.63 -1.60 16.44
CA THR A 335 -33.00 -0.57 17.29
C THR A 335 -31.55 -0.86 17.66
N ARG A 336 -31.11 -2.13 17.62
CA ARG A 336 -29.75 -2.58 17.98
C ARG A 336 -29.20 -2.12 19.34
N LEU A 337 -30.05 -1.69 20.28
CA LEU A 337 -29.63 -1.26 21.63
C LEU A 337 -28.76 -2.32 22.33
N ALA A 338 -29.13 -3.59 22.18
CA ALA A 338 -28.41 -4.71 22.81
C ALA A 338 -27.06 -5.00 22.15
N ASP A 339 -26.98 -4.93 20.82
CA ASP A 339 -25.77 -5.30 20.10
C ASP A 339 -24.77 -4.16 20.05
N ALA A 340 -25.22 -2.92 19.83
CA ALA A 340 -24.33 -1.77 19.70
C ALA A 340 -23.85 -1.23 21.07
N PHE A 341 -24.71 -1.23 22.08
CA PHE A 341 -24.45 -0.58 23.38
C PHE A 341 -24.48 -1.54 24.57
N GLY A 342 -24.86 -2.80 24.37
CA GLY A 342 -25.04 -3.73 25.49
C GLY A 342 -26.29 -3.44 26.33
N LEU A 343 -27.18 -2.55 25.86
CA LEU A 343 -28.40 -2.13 26.56
C LEU A 343 -29.53 -3.10 26.25
N THR A 344 -29.99 -3.84 27.26
CA THR A 344 -31.06 -4.82 27.09
C THR A 344 -32.39 -4.22 27.54
N VAL A 345 -33.38 -4.17 26.65
CA VAL A 345 -34.76 -3.82 27.04
C VAL A 345 -35.37 -4.98 27.82
N VAL A 346 -35.71 -4.74 29.08
CA VAL A 346 -36.33 -5.73 29.98
C VAL A 346 -37.85 -5.59 30.05
N GLY A 347 -38.38 -4.42 29.74
CA GLY A 347 -39.82 -4.15 29.64
C GLY A 347 -40.12 -2.83 28.93
N ILE A 348 -41.36 -2.67 28.48
CA ILE A 348 -41.92 -1.46 27.87
C ILE A 348 -43.21 -1.14 28.63
N LEU A 349 -43.33 0.10 29.12
CA LEU A 349 -44.55 0.60 29.74
C LEU A 349 -45.23 1.52 28.72
N ARG A 350 -46.43 1.15 28.27
CA ARG A 350 -47.22 1.86 27.25
C ARG A 350 -48.59 2.20 27.81
N ALA A 351 -48.82 3.46 28.17
CA ALA A 351 -50.06 3.91 28.81
C ALA A 351 -50.48 2.98 29.97
N ASP A 352 -51.49 2.13 29.76
CA ASP A 352 -52.04 1.17 30.73
C ASP A 352 -51.62 -0.30 30.47
N GLU A 353 -50.77 -0.55 29.46
CA GLU A 353 -50.25 -1.87 29.11
C GLU A 353 -48.75 -2.00 29.42
N GLU A 354 -48.41 -3.07 30.14
CA GLU A 354 -47.04 -3.37 30.52
C GLU A 354 -46.53 -4.58 29.73
N LEU A 355 -45.73 -4.28 28.71
CA LEU A 355 -45.14 -5.28 27.83
C LEU A 355 -43.81 -5.74 28.42
N LEU A 356 -43.91 -6.82 29.19
CA LEU A 356 -42.76 -7.47 29.82
C LEU A 356 -42.07 -8.41 28.83
N MET A 357 -40.73 -8.34 28.77
CA MET A 357 -39.93 -9.12 27.84
C MET A 357 -40.41 -8.98 26.39
N PRO A 358 -40.45 -7.75 25.84
CA PRO A 358 -40.91 -7.51 24.48
C PRO A 358 -40.20 -8.44 23.49
N ASP A 359 -40.93 -8.97 22.52
CA ASP A 359 -40.36 -9.79 21.46
C ASP A 359 -39.43 -8.91 20.60
N PRO A 360 -38.35 -9.42 20.00
CA PRO A 360 -37.58 -8.69 18.99
C PRO A 360 -38.47 -8.03 17.92
N ASP A 361 -39.62 -8.63 17.61
CA ASP A 361 -40.59 -8.12 16.64
C ASP A 361 -41.64 -7.16 17.26
N THR A 362 -41.46 -6.74 18.52
CA THR A 362 -42.34 -5.74 19.16
C THR A 362 -42.05 -4.36 18.59
N LYS A 363 -43.10 -3.71 18.09
CA LYS A 363 -43.03 -2.35 17.55
C LYS A 363 -43.06 -1.32 18.69
N LEU A 364 -42.10 -0.42 18.71
CA LEU A 364 -42.03 0.69 19.67
C LEU A 364 -42.99 1.81 19.26
N GLU A 365 -43.55 2.53 20.23
CA GLU A 365 -44.47 3.66 20.02
C GLU A 365 -43.96 4.93 20.69
N GLY A 366 -44.40 6.09 20.20
CA GLY A 366 -44.18 7.36 20.89
C GLY A 366 -44.85 7.32 22.27
N GLY A 367 -44.14 7.81 23.29
CA GLY A 367 -44.58 7.76 24.68
C GLY A 367 -44.19 6.48 25.45
N ASP A 368 -43.68 5.43 24.78
CA ASP A 368 -43.24 4.20 25.45
C ASP A 368 -42.11 4.50 26.46
N VAL A 369 -42.22 3.94 27.68
CA VAL A 369 -41.12 3.96 28.66
C VAL A 369 -40.39 2.63 28.64
N LEU A 370 -39.17 2.63 28.09
CA LEU A 370 -38.28 1.48 28.03
C LEU A 370 -37.56 1.30 29.36
N LEU A 371 -37.66 0.10 29.92
CA LEU A 371 -36.81 -0.34 31.03
C LEU A 371 -35.54 -0.94 30.43
N LEU A 372 -34.43 -0.21 30.51
CA LEU A 372 -33.13 -0.60 29.96
C LEU A 372 -32.22 -1.15 31.05
N ARG A 373 -31.60 -2.31 30.80
CA ARG A 373 -30.56 -2.90 31.65
C ARG A 373 -29.20 -2.75 30.97
N GLY A 374 -28.24 -2.09 31.64
CA GLY A 374 -26.92 -1.76 31.07
C GLY A 374 -25.92 -1.19 32.09
N ARG A 375 -24.72 -0.81 31.63
CA ARG A 375 -23.83 0.07 32.43
C ARG A 375 -24.18 1.52 32.12
N PHE A 376 -24.07 2.38 33.13
CA PHE A 376 -24.37 3.80 32.98
C PHE A 376 -23.45 4.49 31.96
N GLU A 377 -22.18 4.10 31.94
CA GLU A 377 -21.16 4.51 30.95
C GLU A 377 -21.60 4.25 29.50
N ASP A 378 -22.42 3.21 29.25
CA ASP A 378 -22.88 2.87 27.90
C ASP A 378 -23.95 3.85 27.38
N LEU A 379 -24.71 4.49 28.28
CA LEU A 379 -25.71 5.52 27.95
C LEU A 379 -25.05 6.89 27.73
N GLU A 380 -24.02 7.22 28.51
CA GLU A 380 -23.23 8.45 28.29
C GLU A 380 -22.55 8.43 26.92
N ILE A 381 -21.96 7.29 26.51
CA ILE A 381 -21.39 7.13 25.16
C ILE A 381 -22.46 7.26 24.08
N LEU A 382 -23.66 6.71 24.33
CA LEU A 382 -24.79 6.82 23.41
C LEU A 382 -25.19 8.29 23.17
N GLU A 383 -25.31 9.08 24.24
CA GLU A 383 -25.58 10.51 24.17
C GLU A 383 -24.45 11.25 23.46
N ALA A 384 -23.19 10.96 23.80
CA ALA A 384 -22.01 11.56 23.19
C ALA A 384 -21.95 11.38 21.66
N LEU A 385 -22.30 10.18 21.19
CA LEU A 385 -22.34 9.86 19.76
C LEU A 385 -23.44 10.62 19.02
N GLN A 386 -24.53 11.01 19.70
CA GLN A 386 -25.62 11.81 19.12
C GLN A 386 -25.25 13.28 18.93
N GLU A 387 -24.28 13.79 19.70
CA GLU A 387 -23.82 15.17 19.59
C GLU A 387 -22.89 15.41 18.40
N LEU A 388 -22.35 14.34 17.82
CA LEU A 388 -21.49 14.43 16.63
C LEU A 388 -22.23 15.15 15.49
N THR A 389 -21.50 15.93 14.72
CA THR A 389 -22.07 16.62 13.55
C THR A 389 -21.33 16.21 12.29
N VAL A 390 -22.06 16.02 11.20
CA VAL A 390 -21.44 15.79 9.89
C VAL A 390 -20.93 17.14 9.40
N GLY A 391 -19.62 17.25 9.20
CA GLY A 391 -18.98 18.43 8.63
C GLY A 391 -19.31 18.60 7.14
N ASP A 392 -18.93 19.74 6.55
CA ASP A 392 -19.10 19.96 5.11
C ASP A 392 -18.49 18.81 4.31
N ASN A 393 -19.31 18.19 3.45
CA ASN A 393 -18.96 17.04 2.63
C ASN A 393 -18.04 17.46 1.45
N ARG A 394 -16.91 18.09 1.76
CA ARG A 394 -15.89 18.41 0.76
C ARG A 394 -15.16 17.12 0.41
N PRO A 395 -14.96 16.83 -0.89
CA PRO A 395 -14.19 15.66 -1.29
C PRO A 395 -12.80 15.76 -0.67
N LEU A 396 -12.49 14.84 0.24
CA LEU A 396 -11.17 14.77 0.85
C LEU A 396 -10.19 14.28 -0.21
N ASP A 397 -9.13 15.04 -0.45
CA ASP A 397 -8.06 14.62 -1.35
C ASP A 397 -7.32 13.43 -0.71
N LEU A 398 -7.44 12.24 -1.33
CA LEU A 398 -6.82 10.99 -0.87
C LEU A 398 -5.31 11.12 -0.70
N SER A 399 -4.66 12.03 -1.43
CA SER A 399 -3.22 12.30 -1.25
C SER A 399 -2.87 12.83 0.14
N ARG A 400 -3.82 13.43 0.87
CA ARG A 400 -3.63 13.88 2.25
C ARG A 400 -3.76 12.75 3.28
N LEU A 401 -4.29 11.60 2.87
CA LEU A 401 -4.39 10.40 3.70
C LEU A 401 -3.15 9.51 3.60
N GLU A 402 -2.17 9.86 2.76
CA GLU A 402 -0.90 9.15 2.63
C GLU A 402 0.25 9.97 3.24
N SER A 403 1.23 9.27 3.81
CA SER A 403 2.48 9.86 4.32
C SER A 403 3.65 8.88 4.16
N ASP A 404 4.82 9.27 4.67
CA ASP A 404 6.01 8.43 4.72
C ASP A 404 5.80 7.15 5.55
N THR A 405 4.91 7.18 6.54
CA THR A 405 4.66 6.05 7.46
C THR A 405 3.33 5.34 7.20
N VAL A 406 2.36 6.01 6.60
CA VAL A 406 1.00 5.47 6.34
C VAL A 406 0.72 5.48 4.84
N GLY A 407 0.21 4.38 4.31
CA GLY A 407 -0.03 4.24 2.86
C GLY A 407 -1.22 3.36 2.53
N LEU A 408 -1.47 3.25 1.22
CA LEU A 408 -2.42 2.34 0.62
C LEU A 408 -1.66 1.18 -0.05
N ALA A 409 -2.22 -0.03 0.02
CA ALA A 409 -1.70 -1.20 -0.69
C ALA A 409 -2.86 -2.09 -1.16
N GLU A 410 -2.71 -2.75 -2.30
CA GLU A 410 -3.69 -3.72 -2.80
C GLU A 410 -3.20 -5.15 -2.60
N ALA A 411 -4.03 -5.96 -1.96
CA ALA A 411 -3.71 -7.36 -1.67
C ALA A 411 -4.84 -8.26 -2.16
N SER A 412 -4.52 -9.25 -2.98
CA SER A 412 -5.48 -10.31 -3.32
C SER A 412 -5.37 -11.47 -2.34
N LEU A 413 -6.47 -12.17 -2.10
CA LEU A 413 -6.42 -13.41 -1.31
C LEU A 413 -5.74 -14.52 -2.10
N SER A 414 -4.79 -15.18 -1.44
CA SER A 414 -4.15 -16.39 -1.97
C SER A 414 -5.21 -17.48 -2.22
N PRO A 415 -5.10 -18.28 -3.29
CA PRO A 415 -5.94 -19.45 -3.51
C PRO A 415 -5.90 -20.48 -2.37
N ARG A 416 -4.90 -20.38 -1.47
CA ARG A 416 -4.74 -21.25 -0.29
C ARG A 416 -5.13 -20.56 1.02
N THR A 417 -5.89 -19.46 0.95
CA THR A 417 -6.21 -18.64 2.13
C THR A 417 -7.04 -19.38 3.18
N THR A 418 -6.68 -19.21 4.46
CA THR A 418 -7.45 -19.67 5.63
C THR A 418 -8.64 -18.76 5.99
N PHE A 419 -8.83 -17.67 5.24
CA PHE A 419 -9.91 -16.69 5.47
C PHE A 419 -11.20 -16.99 4.70
N THR A 420 -11.21 -18.03 3.88
CA THR A 420 -12.38 -18.43 3.09
C THR A 420 -13.62 -18.65 3.97
N GLY A 421 -14.73 -18.00 3.62
CA GLY A 421 -16.02 -18.13 4.31
C GLY A 421 -16.14 -17.39 5.64
N LYS A 422 -15.08 -16.70 6.10
CA LYS A 422 -15.14 -15.83 7.28
C LYS A 422 -15.53 -14.42 6.87
N THR A 423 -16.22 -13.70 7.76
CA THR A 423 -16.54 -12.28 7.54
C THR A 423 -15.41 -11.38 8.02
N ILE A 424 -15.31 -10.17 7.45
CA ILE A 424 -14.32 -9.17 7.92
C ILE A 424 -14.50 -8.86 9.42
N LYS A 425 -15.75 -8.84 9.90
CA LYS A 425 -16.06 -8.64 11.32
C LYS A 425 -15.51 -9.76 12.21
N GLU A 426 -15.50 -11.01 11.76
CA GLU A 426 -14.94 -12.12 12.53
C GLU A 426 -13.42 -12.13 12.55
N LEU A 427 -12.80 -11.53 11.53
CA LEU A 427 -11.35 -11.48 11.38
C LEU A 427 -10.71 -10.28 12.08
N ASP A 428 -11.50 -9.29 12.52
CA ASP A 428 -11.08 -8.09 13.23
C ASP A 428 -9.76 -7.52 12.67
N PHE A 429 -9.73 -7.29 11.34
CA PHE A 429 -8.50 -7.01 10.60
C PHE A 429 -7.65 -5.88 11.19
N ARG A 430 -8.32 -4.84 11.68
CA ARG A 430 -7.66 -3.69 12.29
C ARG A 430 -7.00 -4.03 13.62
N GLU A 431 -7.59 -4.89 14.44
CA GLU A 431 -7.02 -5.29 15.72
C GLU A 431 -5.91 -6.33 15.53
N ASN A 432 -6.15 -7.32 14.68
CA ASN A 432 -5.22 -8.43 14.47
C ASN A 432 -4.00 -8.06 13.62
N TYR A 433 -4.19 -7.19 12.61
CA TYR A 433 -3.14 -6.85 11.65
C TYR A 433 -2.76 -5.36 11.63
N GLY A 434 -3.51 -4.49 12.31
CA GLY A 434 -3.23 -3.05 12.34
C GLY A 434 -3.46 -2.34 11.00
N VAL A 435 -4.23 -2.95 10.09
CA VAL A 435 -4.58 -2.40 8.77
C VAL A 435 -6.09 -2.39 8.60
N SER A 436 -6.60 -1.39 7.87
CA SER A 436 -8.03 -1.25 7.54
C SER A 436 -8.28 -1.67 6.10
N ILE A 437 -9.40 -2.33 5.86
CA ILE A 437 -9.89 -2.63 4.51
C ILE A 437 -10.82 -1.50 4.09
N LEU A 438 -10.46 -0.75 3.05
CA LEU A 438 -11.27 0.34 2.51
C LEU A 438 -12.26 -0.12 1.44
N ALA A 439 -11.89 -1.15 0.67
CA ALA A 439 -12.74 -1.70 -0.38
C ALA A 439 -12.37 -3.14 -0.71
N ILE A 440 -13.34 -3.88 -1.24
CA ILE A 440 -13.14 -5.22 -1.79
C ILE A 440 -13.53 -5.17 -3.27
N TRP A 441 -12.66 -5.64 -4.14
CA TRP A 441 -12.96 -5.90 -5.54
C TRP A 441 -13.24 -7.38 -5.72
N ARG A 442 -14.38 -7.70 -6.34
CA ARG A 442 -14.82 -9.08 -6.62
C ARG A 442 -15.56 -9.10 -7.95
N ASN A 443 -15.17 -10.01 -8.85
CA ASN A 443 -15.84 -10.25 -10.13
C ASN A 443 -16.08 -8.99 -10.99
N GLY A 444 -15.15 -8.03 -10.97
CA GLY A 444 -15.28 -6.78 -11.73
C GLY A 444 -16.04 -5.66 -11.02
N GLU A 445 -16.61 -5.91 -9.84
CA GLU A 445 -17.31 -4.92 -9.05
C GLU A 445 -16.51 -4.51 -7.80
N VAL A 446 -16.63 -3.24 -7.43
CA VAL A 446 -16.03 -2.69 -6.22
C VAL A 446 -17.09 -2.56 -5.14
N TYR A 447 -16.93 -3.32 -4.07
CA TYR A 447 -17.71 -3.25 -2.86
C TYR A 447 -17.03 -2.31 -1.87
N ARG A 448 -17.80 -1.36 -1.32
CA ARG A 448 -17.29 -0.33 -0.41
C ARG A 448 -18.15 -0.16 0.85
N SER A 449 -19.39 -0.63 0.82
CA SER A 449 -20.33 -0.55 1.94
C SER A 449 -20.65 -1.94 2.47
N GLY A 450 -20.84 -2.08 3.78
CA GLY A 450 -21.25 -3.35 4.37
C GLY A 450 -20.16 -4.42 4.41
N LEU A 451 -18.91 -4.04 4.15
CA LEU A 451 -17.73 -4.93 4.09
C LEU A 451 -17.62 -5.85 5.31
N GLN A 452 -17.93 -5.32 6.50
CA GLN A 452 -17.94 -6.03 7.78
C GLN A 452 -18.69 -7.36 7.77
N ARG A 453 -19.78 -7.49 6.97
CA ARG A 453 -20.62 -8.69 6.91
C ARG A 453 -20.34 -9.57 5.70
N MET A 454 -19.44 -9.14 4.82
CA MET A 454 -19.14 -9.83 3.59
C MET A 454 -18.24 -11.03 3.90
N GLU A 455 -18.65 -12.22 3.49
CA GLU A 455 -17.82 -13.41 3.55
C GLU A 455 -16.72 -13.32 2.49
N LEU A 456 -15.48 -13.60 2.89
CA LEU A 456 -14.32 -13.54 2.01
C LEU A 456 -14.24 -14.78 1.11
N LEU A 457 -13.98 -14.55 -0.17
CA LEU A 457 -13.86 -15.58 -1.20
C LEU A 457 -12.45 -15.58 -1.81
N PRO A 458 -11.94 -16.75 -2.25
CA PRO A 458 -10.70 -16.80 -3.02
C PRO A 458 -10.79 -15.92 -4.27
N GLY A 459 -9.74 -15.12 -4.52
CA GLY A 459 -9.70 -14.18 -5.64
C GLY A 459 -10.29 -12.79 -5.35
N ASP A 460 -10.83 -12.54 -4.16
CA ASP A 460 -11.10 -11.18 -3.70
C ASP A 460 -9.81 -10.37 -3.66
N ALA A 461 -9.87 -9.13 -4.14
CA ALA A 461 -8.79 -8.15 -3.97
C ALA A 461 -9.21 -7.06 -2.99
N PHE A 462 -8.31 -6.69 -2.10
CA PHE A 462 -8.54 -5.71 -1.05
C PHE A 462 -7.75 -4.46 -1.31
N LEU A 463 -8.37 -3.31 -1.09
CA LEU A 463 -7.65 -2.07 -0.88
C LEU A 463 -7.43 -1.88 0.62
N LEU A 464 -6.17 -1.95 1.03
CA LEU A 464 -5.72 -1.86 2.41
C LEU A 464 -5.15 -0.47 2.71
N TYR A 465 -5.38 0.00 3.93
CA TYR A 465 -4.89 1.27 4.44
C TYR A 465 -4.31 1.12 5.84
N GLY A 466 -3.10 1.62 6.06
CA GLY A 466 -2.45 1.53 7.37
C GLY A 466 -0.96 1.84 7.33
N ASP A 467 -0.28 1.51 8.42
CA ASP A 467 1.17 1.66 8.53
C ASP A 467 1.89 0.83 7.45
N ARG A 468 2.82 1.46 6.72
CA ARG A 468 3.53 0.84 5.60
C ARG A 468 4.33 -0.41 6.01
N ASN A 469 4.88 -0.44 7.23
CA ASN A 469 5.58 -1.62 7.74
C ASN A 469 4.61 -2.76 8.01
N LYS A 470 3.42 -2.46 8.55
CA LYS A 470 2.37 -3.47 8.78
C LYS A 470 1.80 -3.98 7.48
N LEU A 471 1.61 -3.11 6.48
CA LEU A 471 1.21 -3.51 5.14
C LEU A 471 2.27 -4.43 4.51
N ALA A 472 3.56 -4.12 4.66
CA ALA A 472 4.65 -4.99 4.20
C ALA A 472 4.67 -6.36 4.91
N LEU A 473 4.42 -6.41 6.22
CA LEU A 473 4.30 -7.69 6.94
C LEU A 473 3.07 -8.50 6.51
N LEU A 474 1.98 -7.83 6.13
CA LEU A 474 0.81 -8.50 5.60
C LEU A 474 1.09 -9.14 4.23
N VAL A 475 1.98 -8.53 3.43
CA VAL A 475 2.42 -9.01 2.11
C VAL A 475 3.15 -10.35 2.22
N GLU A 476 3.90 -10.56 3.29
CA GLU A 476 4.65 -11.80 3.54
C GLU A 476 3.77 -12.93 4.09
N HIS A 477 2.52 -12.64 4.46
CA HIS A 477 1.62 -13.62 5.04
C HIS A 477 1.06 -14.57 3.95
N PRO A 478 1.05 -15.91 4.18
CA PRO A 478 0.70 -16.91 3.15
C PRO A 478 -0.74 -16.83 2.62
N ASP A 479 -1.62 -16.15 3.35
CA ASP A 479 -3.02 -15.95 2.99
C ASP A 479 -3.23 -14.83 1.95
N PHE A 480 -2.21 -14.03 1.63
CA PHE A 480 -2.27 -12.93 0.66
C PHE A 480 -1.30 -13.13 -0.51
N LEU A 481 -1.70 -12.61 -1.67
CA LEU A 481 -0.89 -12.41 -2.87
C LEU A 481 -1.01 -10.93 -3.24
N VAL A 482 0.00 -10.14 -2.93
CA VAL A 482 -0.06 -8.68 -3.13
C VAL A 482 0.24 -8.32 -4.57
N VAL A 483 -0.56 -7.41 -5.11
CA VAL A 483 -0.32 -6.76 -6.40
C VAL A 483 -0.43 -5.26 -6.17
N THR A 484 0.63 -4.61 -5.68
CA THR A 484 0.82 -3.18 -6.00
C THR A 484 2.28 -2.75 -5.96
N GLU A 485 2.68 -2.17 -7.09
CA GLU A 485 3.77 -1.23 -7.28
C GLU A 485 3.51 0.04 -6.43
N GLY A 486 4.28 0.25 -5.36
CA GLY A 486 4.07 1.44 -4.52
C GLY A 486 4.90 1.54 -3.23
N ALA A 487 5.72 0.53 -2.93
CA ALA A 487 6.82 0.68 -1.98
C ALA A 487 7.96 1.45 -2.65
N GLU A 488 7.83 2.76 -2.81
CA GLU A 488 8.97 3.63 -3.11
C GLU A 488 10.03 3.41 -2.02
N GLU A 489 11.24 3.03 -2.42
CA GLU A 489 12.39 2.92 -1.50
C GLU A 489 12.60 4.27 -0.79
N VAL A 490 12.56 4.27 0.55
CA VAL A 490 12.69 5.49 1.36
C VAL A 490 14.08 6.12 1.15
N VAL A 491 14.17 7.15 0.32
CA VAL A 491 15.41 7.89 0.07
C VAL A 491 15.78 8.74 1.30
N ARG A 492 16.93 8.47 1.92
CA ARG A 492 17.44 9.20 3.10
C ARG A 492 17.98 10.59 2.74
N SER A 493 17.09 11.54 2.48
CA SER A 493 17.42 12.91 2.00
C SER A 493 18.44 13.67 2.86
N ARG A 494 18.49 13.44 4.18
CA ARG A 494 19.46 14.11 5.09
C ARG A 494 20.92 13.75 4.80
N LYS A 495 21.18 12.59 4.21
CA LYS A 495 22.53 12.09 3.88
C LYS A 495 22.94 12.36 2.43
N ALA A 496 22.05 12.91 1.61
CA ALA A 496 22.31 13.30 0.23
C ALA A 496 23.55 14.22 0.06
N PRO A 497 23.76 15.29 0.86
CA PRO A 497 24.93 16.15 0.68
C PRO A 497 26.25 15.42 0.99
N VAL A 498 26.25 14.51 1.96
CA VAL A 498 27.44 13.71 2.30
C VAL A 498 27.80 12.78 1.14
N SER A 499 26.81 12.09 0.58
CA SER A 499 26.98 11.25 -0.61
C SER A 499 27.51 12.05 -1.82
N ALA A 500 26.96 13.24 -2.06
CA ALA A 500 27.41 14.12 -3.13
C ALA A 500 28.87 14.58 -2.95
N VAL A 501 29.29 14.89 -1.72
CA VAL A 501 30.69 15.26 -1.43
C VAL A 501 31.63 14.08 -1.65
N ILE A 502 31.26 12.86 -1.22
CA ILE A 502 32.06 11.65 -1.46
C ILE A 502 32.20 11.41 -2.97
N MET A 503 31.10 11.47 -3.71
CA MET A 503 31.09 11.33 -5.17
C MET A 503 31.99 12.37 -5.84
N ALA A 504 31.85 13.66 -5.47
CA ALA A 504 32.68 14.73 -6.00
C ALA A 504 34.17 14.52 -5.70
N GLY A 505 34.51 14.01 -4.51
CA GLY A 505 35.88 13.66 -4.14
C GLY A 505 36.46 12.55 -5.02
N VAL A 506 35.71 11.46 -5.21
CA VAL A 506 36.11 10.35 -6.10
C VAL A 506 36.33 10.86 -7.53
N LEU A 507 35.37 11.62 -8.07
CA LEU A 507 35.47 12.16 -9.43
C LEU A 507 36.66 13.12 -9.58
N THR A 508 36.85 14.03 -8.64
CA THR A 508 37.97 14.99 -8.68
C THR A 508 39.31 14.26 -8.63
N SER A 509 39.41 13.21 -7.82
CA SER A 509 40.62 12.37 -7.74
C SER A 509 40.91 11.62 -9.04
N VAL A 510 39.88 11.09 -9.71
CA VAL A 510 40.04 10.36 -10.97
C VAL A 510 40.35 11.31 -12.12
N VAL A 511 39.66 12.45 -12.19
CA VAL A 511 39.82 13.47 -13.24
C VAL A 511 41.20 14.12 -13.20
N SER A 512 41.72 14.40 -12.00
CA SER A 512 43.07 14.96 -11.83
C SER A 512 44.18 13.93 -12.05
N GLY A 513 43.85 12.66 -12.30
CA GLY A 513 44.81 11.57 -12.44
C GLY A 513 45.51 11.17 -11.13
N LEU A 514 45.04 11.65 -9.97
CA LEU A 514 45.61 11.31 -8.65
C LEU A 514 45.48 9.82 -8.35
N LEU A 515 44.32 9.24 -8.63
CA LEU A 515 44.04 7.82 -8.39
C LEU A 515 43.29 7.21 -9.58
N PRO A 516 43.67 6.01 -10.05
CA PRO A 516 42.87 5.23 -10.98
C PRO A 516 41.48 4.91 -10.40
N ILE A 517 40.47 4.82 -11.29
CA ILE A 517 39.08 4.55 -10.90
C ILE A 517 38.92 3.28 -10.06
N PHE A 518 39.70 2.23 -10.35
CA PHE A 518 39.65 0.95 -9.61
C PHE A 518 40.14 1.05 -8.16
N ILE A 519 40.86 2.13 -7.80
CA ILE A 519 41.26 2.44 -6.43
C ILE A 519 40.29 3.45 -5.81
N ALA A 520 39.94 4.50 -6.55
CA ALA A 520 39.08 5.58 -6.06
C ALA A 520 37.66 5.11 -5.74
N ALA A 521 37.06 4.25 -6.58
CA ALA A 521 35.69 3.78 -6.40
C ALA A 521 35.49 2.90 -5.14
N PRO A 522 36.33 1.90 -4.83
CA PRO A 522 36.24 1.16 -3.56
C PRO A 522 36.40 2.05 -2.32
N ILE A 523 37.31 3.03 -2.34
CA ILE A 523 37.47 3.99 -1.24
C ILE A 523 36.17 4.78 -1.03
N GLY A 524 35.57 5.29 -2.11
CA GLY A 524 34.28 5.98 -2.05
C GLY A 524 33.16 5.09 -1.49
N ALA A 525 33.09 3.83 -1.91
CA ALA A 525 32.11 2.87 -1.40
C ALA A 525 32.29 2.60 0.10
N VAL A 526 33.52 2.43 0.57
CA VAL A 526 33.83 2.28 2.01
C VAL A 526 33.41 3.53 2.78
N LEU A 527 33.71 4.72 2.27
CA LEU A 527 33.28 5.98 2.91
C LEU A 527 31.76 6.08 3.00
N MET A 528 31.02 5.68 1.95
CA MET A 528 29.55 5.67 1.95
C MET A 528 28.96 4.79 3.06
N VAL A 529 29.59 3.64 3.35
CA VAL A 529 29.19 2.75 4.45
C VAL A 529 29.57 3.35 5.80
N LEU A 530 30.81 3.86 5.94
CA LEU A 530 31.29 4.47 7.19
C LEU A 530 30.50 5.72 7.60
N THR A 531 30.05 6.54 6.64
CA THR A 531 29.23 7.72 6.93
C THR A 531 27.75 7.40 7.17
N GLY A 532 27.36 6.13 7.06
CA GLY A 532 25.98 5.66 7.16
C GLY A 532 25.08 6.19 6.05
N CYS A 533 25.65 6.44 4.86
CA CYS A 533 24.85 6.74 3.66
C CYS A 533 24.20 5.45 3.12
N LEU A 534 24.92 4.33 3.16
CA LEU A 534 24.46 2.98 2.83
C LEU A 534 24.72 2.03 4.01
N ASN A 535 23.80 1.10 4.25
CA ASN A 535 24.06 -0.04 5.13
C ASN A 535 24.77 -1.18 4.35
N MET A 536 25.28 -2.20 5.05
CA MET A 536 26.06 -3.27 4.42
C MET A 536 25.22 -4.10 3.43
N GLU A 537 23.93 -4.31 3.71
CA GLU A 537 23.02 -5.06 2.85
C GLU A 537 22.70 -4.30 1.54
N GLU A 538 22.42 -2.99 1.65
CA GLU A 538 22.23 -2.04 0.55
C GLU A 538 23.51 -2.01 -0.31
N ALA A 539 24.69 -1.94 0.31
CA ALA A 539 25.96 -1.95 -0.41
C ALA A 539 26.19 -3.25 -1.22
N TYR A 540 25.89 -4.42 -0.65
CA TYR A 540 25.97 -5.69 -1.40
C TYR A 540 24.94 -5.77 -2.54
N ARG A 541 23.72 -5.25 -2.33
CA ARG A 541 22.70 -5.16 -3.38
C ARG A 541 23.11 -4.28 -4.56
N CYS A 542 23.95 -3.27 -4.33
CA CYS A 542 24.47 -2.41 -5.40
C CYS A 542 25.54 -3.08 -6.28
N ILE A 543 26.06 -4.26 -5.89
CA ILE A 543 27.07 -4.97 -6.69
C ILE A 543 26.39 -5.79 -7.79
N GLU A 544 26.62 -5.43 -9.04
CA GLU A 544 26.16 -6.20 -10.20
C GLU A 544 27.01 -7.47 -10.41
N LEU A 545 26.77 -8.49 -9.58
CA LEU A 545 27.44 -9.80 -9.67
C LEU A 545 27.37 -10.41 -11.07
N LYS A 546 26.29 -10.17 -11.82
CA LYS A 546 26.15 -10.60 -13.22
C LYS A 546 27.24 -10.00 -14.11
N ALA A 547 27.55 -8.71 -13.96
CA ALA A 547 28.59 -8.05 -14.75
C ALA A 547 29.98 -8.58 -14.37
N VAL A 548 30.26 -8.79 -13.07
CA VAL A 548 31.54 -9.35 -12.61
C VAL A 548 31.78 -10.76 -13.14
N VAL A 549 30.77 -11.64 -13.02
CA VAL A 549 30.85 -13.02 -13.55
C VAL A 549 30.98 -13.01 -15.07
N LEU A 550 30.25 -12.12 -15.75
CA LEU A 550 30.36 -11.95 -17.20
C LEU A 550 31.76 -11.49 -17.61
N ILE A 551 32.37 -10.52 -16.93
CA ILE A 551 33.75 -10.08 -17.17
C ILE A 551 34.71 -11.26 -17.05
N ALA A 552 34.64 -12.01 -15.95
CA ALA A 552 35.54 -13.14 -15.70
C ALA A 552 35.39 -14.26 -16.76
N GLY A 553 34.14 -14.59 -17.13
CA GLY A 553 33.86 -15.59 -18.16
C GLY A 553 34.28 -15.12 -19.54
N MET A 554 34.09 -13.84 -19.85
CA MET A 554 34.38 -13.30 -21.16
C MET A 554 35.85 -12.96 -21.38
N LEU A 555 36.61 -12.61 -20.34
CA LEU A 555 38.09 -12.57 -20.43
C LEU A 555 38.62 -13.94 -20.86
N SER A 556 38.09 -15.00 -20.27
CA SER A 556 38.44 -16.38 -20.64
C SER A 556 38.00 -16.73 -22.06
N LEU A 557 36.79 -16.37 -22.48
CA LEU A 557 36.29 -16.60 -23.84
C LEU A 557 37.06 -15.79 -24.89
N GLY A 558 37.38 -14.53 -24.59
CA GLY A 558 38.13 -13.64 -25.48
C GLY A 558 39.53 -14.16 -25.74
N LEU A 559 40.25 -14.59 -24.69
CA LEU A 559 41.55 -15.26 -24.82
C LEU A 559 41.42 -16.55 -25.64
N ALA A 560 40.43 -17.38 -25.36
CA ALA A 560 40.19 -18.61 -26.12
C ALA A 560 39.91 -18.34 -27.61
N MET A 561 39.12 -17.30 -27.93
CA MET A 561 38.82 -16.90 -29.31
C MET A 561 40.04 -16.30 -30.04
N GLN A 562 40.93 -15.63 -29.32
CA GLN A 562 42.19 -15.12 -29.87
C GLN A 562 43.16 -16.27 -30.14
N GLU A 563 43.36 -17.17 -29.16
CA GLU A 563 44.25 -18.33 -29.30
C GLU A 563 43.75 -19.34 -30.33
N SER A 564 42.44 -19.57 -30.44
CA SER A 564 41.85 -20.48 -31.44
C SER A 564 41.81 -19.89 -32.85
N GLY A 565 42.06 -18.59 -33.01
CA GLY A 565 41.90 -17.86 -34.27
C GLY A 565 40.43 -17.61 -34.66
N THR A 566 39.45 -17.97 -33.82
CA THR A 566 38.03 -17.74 -34.12
C THR A 566 37.69 -16.26 -34.27
N ALA A 567 38.29 -15.39 -33.45
CA ALA A 567 38.09 -13.94 -33.59
C ALA A 567 38.53 -13.42 -34.97
N ALA A 568 39.65 -13.92 -35.49
CA ALA A 568 40.17 -13.56 -36.80
C ALA A 568 39.26 -14.05 -37.94
N LEU A 569 38.74 -15.30 -37.85
CA LEU A 569 37.81 -15.85 -38.84
C LEU A 569 36.50 -15.03 -38.90
N VAL A 570 35.97 -14.62 -37.75
CA VAL A 570 34.76 -13.79 -37.69
C VAL A 570 35.04 -12.40 -38.24
N ALA A 571 36.18 -11.79 -37.88
CA ALA A 571 36.59 -10.51 -38.44
C ALA A 571 36.70 -10.56 -39.97
N GLU A 572 37.34 -11.59 -40.52
CA GLU A 572 37.51 -11.77 -41.96
C GLU A 572 36.16 -12.03 -42.67
N ALA A 573 35.33 -12.92 -42.13
CA ALA A 573 34.03 -13.26 -42.73
C ALA A 573 33.05 -12.09 -42.77
N VAL A 574 33.14 -11.20 -41.79
CA VAL A 574 32.17 -10.12 -41.58
C VAL A 574 32.68 -8.79 -42.15
N LEU A 575 33.96 -8.50 -41.97
CA LEU A 575 34.55 -7.20 -42.31
C LEU A 575 35.48 -7.28 -43.53
N GLY A 576 35.97 -8.46 -43.92
CA GLY A 576 36.85 -8.61 -45.08
C GLY A 576 36.20 -8.16 -46.39
N SER A 577 34.90 -8.41 -46.57
CA SER A 577 34.15 -7.91 -47.74
C SER A 577 33.88 -6.40 -47.70
N ILE A 578 34.00 -5.78 -46.52
CA ILE A 578 33.71 -4.36 -46.27
C ILE A 578 35.01 -3.54 -46.28
N ALA A 579 36.14 -4.15 -45.94
CA ALA A 579 37.47 -3.54 -45.86
C ALA A 579 37.91 -2.88 -47.18
N ASP A 580 37.55 -3.49 -48.33
CA ASP A 580 37.82 -2.94 -49.66
C ASP A 580 37.19 -1.55 -49.90
N PHE A 581 36.15 -1.19 -49.14
CA PHE A 581 35.50 0.12 -49.21
C PHE A 581 36.13 1.17 -48.27
N GLY A 582 37.22 0.81 -47.60
CA GLY A 582 38.07 1.71 -46.80
C GLY A 582 37.79 1.71 -45.29
N PRO A 583 38.63 2.42 -44.50
CA PRO A 583 38.57 2.40 -43.03
C PRO A 583 37.22 2.82 -42.44
N LEU A 584 36.55 3.78 -43.06
CA LEU A 584 35.21 4.24 -42.65
C LEU A 584 34.14 3.16 -42.81
N ALA A 585 34.25 2.33 -43.84
CA ALA A 585 33.32 1.22 -44.08
C ALA A 585 33.48 0.15 -42.99
N VAL A 586 34.72 -0.14 -42.57
CA VAL A 586 35.00 -1.06 -41.45
C VAL A 586 34.37 -0.54 -40.15
N VAL A 587 34.54 0.75 -39.84
CA VAL A 587 33.89 1.38 -38.67
C VAL A 587 32.36 1.29 -38.77
N ALA A 588 31.78 1.56 -39.94
CA ALA A 588 30.33 1.49 -40.14
C ALA A 588 29.79 0.06 -39.97
N GLY A 589 30.47 -0.94 -40.54
CA GLY A 589 30.12 -2.34 -40.41
C GLY A 589 30.21 -2.83 -38.97
N LEU A 590 31.32 -2.52 -38.29
CA LEU A 590 31.53 -2.88 -36.88
C LEU A 590 30.50 -2.21 -35.98
N PHE A 591 30.21 -0.92 -36.18
CA PHE A 591 29.18 -0.20 -35.44
C PHE A 591 27.82 -0.87 -35.62
N LEU A 592 27.43 -1.14 -36.87
CA LEU A 592 26.11 -1.68 -37.21
C LEU A 592 25.90 -3.06 -36.58
N ILE A 593 26.90 -3.94 -36.65
CA ILE A 593 26.80 -5.28 -36.07
C ILE A 593 26.74 -5.22 -34.55
N THR A 594 27.63 -4.43 -33.94
CA THR A 594 27.64 -4.22 -32.49
C THR A 594 26.28 -3.69 -32.01
N ALA A 595 25.77 -2.65 -32.65
CA ALA A 595 24.55 -1.99 -32.21
C ALA A 595 23.28 -2.80 -32.51
N LEU A 596 23.27 -3.63 -33.56
CA LEU A 596 22.19 -4.60 -33.80
C LEU A 596 22.21 -5.72 -32.77
N SER A 597 23.38 -6.26 -32.42
CA SER A 597 23.52 -7.25 -31.34
C SER A 597 23.01 -6.70 -30.00
N ALA A 598 23.25 -5.41 -29.72
CA ALA A 598 22.79 -4.73 -28.51
C ALA A 598 21.26 -4.61 -28.39
N GLN A 599 20.51 -4.84 -29.47
CA GLN A 599 19.03 -4.86 -29.40
C GLN A 599 18.48 -6.16 -28.80
N VAL A 600 19.28 -7.24 -28.82
CA VAL A 600 18.86 -8.60 -28.43
C VAL A 600 19.58 -9.07 -27.17
N MET A 601 20.82 -8.62 -26.98
CA MET A 601 21.69 -9.03 -25.88
C MET A 601 21.97 -7.85 -24.94
N PRO A 602 22.26 -8.09 -23.65
CA PRO A 602 22.72 -7.06 -22.75
C PRO A 602 23.96 -6.34 -23.31
N THR A 603 23.97 -5.01 -23.24
CA THR A 603 25.03 -4.15 -23.82
C THR A 603 26.44 -4.56 -23.37
N ALA A 604 26.60 -4.93 -22.10
CA ALA A 604 27.85 -5.45 -21.56
C ALA A 604 28.33 -6.74 -22.26
N ALA A 605 27.43 -7.67 -22.57
CA ALA A 605 27.79 -8.91 -23.25
C ALA A 605 28.27 -8.65 -24.69
N VAL A 606 27.61 -7.72 -25.38
CA VAL A 606 27.98 -7.32 -26.74
C VAL A 606 29.35 -6.65 -26.77
N ALA A 607 29.59 -5.71 -25.85
CA ALA A 607 30.88 -5.03 -25.75
C ALA A 607 32.03 -6.02 -25.61
N VAL A 608 31.88 -7.05 -24.76
CA VAL A 608 32.95 -8.03 -24.57
C VAL A 608 33.07 -9.01 -25.74
N LEU A 609 31.96 -9.39 -26.38
CA LEU A 609 32.02 -10.29 -27.55
C LEU A 609 32.68 -9.61 -28.76
N MET A 610 32.41 -8.31 -28.94
CA MET A 610 32.93 -7.52 -30.06
C MET A 610 34.37 -7.01 -29.83
N SER A 611 34.84 -6.92 -28.58
CA SER A 611 36.17 -6.39 -28.27
C SER A 611 37.32 -7.20 -28.89
N PRO A 612 37.38 -8.56 -28.77
CA PRO A 612 38.40 -9.35 -29.44
C PRO A 612 38.35 -9.22 -30.96
N ILE A 613 37.14 -9.17 -31.54
CA ILE A 613 36.93 -9.02 -32.99
C ILE A 613 37.50 -7.67 -33.44
N ALA A 614 37.16 -6.58 -32.74
CA ALA A 614 37.64 -5.23 -33.05
C ALA A 614 39.17 -5.12 -32.95
N LEU A 615 39.79 -5.72 -31.92
CA LEU A 615 41.24 -5.75 -31.78
C LEU A 615 41.92 -6.56 -32.89
N SER A 616 41.37 -7.73 -33.24
CA SER A 616 41.87 -8.54 -34.36
C SER A 616 41.74 -7.81 -35.69
N THR A 617 40.62 -7.14 -35.95
CA THR A 617 40.43 -6.31 -37.15
C THR A 617 41.42 -5.14 -37.19
N ALA A 618 41.65 -4.47 -36.05
CA ALA A 618 42.62 -3.38 -35.98
C ALA A 618 44.02 -3.86 -36.41
N THR A 619 44.43 -5.03 -35.93
CA THR A 619 45.73 -5.61 -36.30
C THR A 619 45.79 -6.11 -37.74
N ALA A 620 44.72 -6.70 -38.26
CA ALA A 620 44.68 -7.25 -39.62
C ALA A 620 44.69 -6.15 -40.69
N GLU A 621 43.93 -5.08 -40.46
CA GLU A 621 43.74 -3.98 -41.42
C GLU A 621 44.65 -2.76 -41.16
N GLY A 622 45.50 -2.82 -40.13
CA GLY A 622 46.38 -1.71 -39.75
C GLY A 622 45.64 -0.45 -39.27
N LEU A 623 44.45 -0.63 -38.68
CA LEU A 623 43.61 0.46 -38.17
C LEU A 623 43.91 0.75 -36.69
N SER A 624 43.54 1.94 -36.22
CA SER A 624 43.65 2.32 -34.81
C SER A 624 42.79 1.40 -33.92
N PRO A 625 43.40 0.66 -32.96
CA PRO A 625 42.67 -0.15 -31.99
C PRO A 625 41.72 0.70 -31.14
N GLN A 626 42.15 1.90 -30.74
CA GLN A 626 41.33 2.83 -29.96
C GLN A 626 40.07 3.27 -30.73
N ALA A 627 40.18 3.56 -32.02
CA ALA A 627 39.02 3.95 -32.83
C ALA A 627 38.00 2.81 -32.94
N LEU A 628 38.43 1.57 -33.23
CA LEU A 628 37.52 0.44 -33.33
C LEU A 628 36.90 0.08 -31.97
N MET A 629 37.68 0.16 -30.90
CA MET A 629 37.19 -0.10 -29.54
C MET A 629 36.18 0.96 -29.09
N MET A 630 36.41 2.24 -29.39
CA MET A 630 35.42 3.31 -29.18
C MET A 630 34.14 3.05 -29.98
N THR A 631 34.26 2.54 -31.21
CA THR A 631 33.13 2.15 -32.06
C THR A 631 32.30 1.04 -31.39
N VAL A 632 32.95 0.03 -30.80
CA VAL A 632 32.28 -1.04 -30.05
C VAL A 632 31.60 -0.49 -28.80
N ALA A 633 32.25 0.38 -28.04
CA ALA A 633 31.68 0.94 -26.81
C ALA A 633 30.41 1.76 -27.08
N ILE A 634 30.45 2.64 -28.08
CA ILE A 634 29.30 3.47 -28.47
C ILE A 634 28.23 2.61 -29.14
N GLY A 635 28.61 1.73 -30.06
CA GLY A 635 27.68 0.84 -30.76
C GLY A 635 26.91 -0.06 -29.81
N SER A 636 27.58 -0.67 -28.83
CA SER A 636 26.94 -1.55 -27.84
C SER A 636 25.99 -0.80 -26.90
N SER A 637 26.14 0.52 -26.77
CA SER A 637 25.25 1.38 -25.98
C SER A 637 24.03 1.91 -26.78
N CYS A 638 23.95 1.63 -28.09
CA CYS A 638 22.87 2.11 -28.98
C CYS A 638 21.62 1.22 -28.97
N ALA A 639 21.20 0.73 -27.80
CA ALA A 639 20.01 -0.11 -27.62
C ALA A 639 18.69 0.70 -27.67
N PHE A 640 18.48 1.53 -28.69
CA PHE A 640 17.32 2.44 -28.78
C PHE A 640 16.07 1.80 -29.38
N MET A 641 16.23 0.75 -30.17
CA MET A 641 15.16 0.17 -30.99
C MET A 641 14.41 -0.96 -30.30
N SER A 642 14.93 -1.46 -29.18
CA SER A 642 14.38 -2.58 -28.43
C SER A 642 14.25 -2.22 -26.95
N PRO A 643 13.13 -2.56 -26.30
CA PRO A 643 13.02 -2.46 -24.86
C PRO A 643 13.87 -3.51 -24.14
N VAL A 644 14.15 -4.66 -24.75
CA VAL A 644 14.86 -5.78 -24.11
C VAL A 644 16.36 -5.51 -23.99
N GLY A 645 16.94 -4.69 -24.87
CA GLY A 645 18.38 -4.45 -24.92
C GLY A 645 18.95 -3.72 -23.70
N HIS A 646 18.13 -2.93 -22.99
CA HIS A 646 18.59 -2.19 -21.80
C HIS A 646 17.50 -2.04 -20.72
N PRO A 647 17.81 -2.25 -19.42
CA PRO A 647 16.83 -2.15 -18.34
C PRO A 647 16.10 -0.79 -18.24
N VAL A 648 16.78 0.31 -18.60
CA VAL A 648 16.19 1.66 -18.68
C VAL A 648 14.96 1.69 -19.59
N ASN A 649 15.03 1.02 -20.75
CA ASN A 649 13.92 1.00 -21.70
C ASN A 649 12.76 0.13 -21.20
N LEU A 650 13.04 -0.97 -20.49
CA LEU A 650 12.00 -1.79 -19.84
C LEU A 650 11.24 -0.99 -18.78
N LEU A 651 11.97 -0.26 -17.94
CA LEU A 651 11.38 0.59 -16.90
C LEU A 651 10.44 1.62 -17.55
N VAL A 652 10.93 2.35 -18.54
CA VAL A 652 10.12 3.35 -19.25
C VAL A 652 8.97 2.74 -20.07
N MET A 653 9.12 1.52 -20.59
CA MET A 653 8.07 0.81 -21.31
C MET A 653 6.84 0.59 -20.44
N GLY A 654 7.03 0.15 -19.18
CA GLY A 654 5.96 -0.04 -18.20
C GLY A 654 5.24 1.25 -17.86
N PHE A 655 5.98 2.25 -17.37
CA PHE A 655 5.39 3.53 -16.93
C PHE A 655 4.87 4.42 -18.07
N GLY A 656 5.30 4.18 -19.31
CA GLY A 656 4.88 4.97 -20.48
C GLY A 656 3.84 4.31 -21.37
N GLY A 657 3.48 3.04 -21.12
CA GLY A 657 2.52 2.30 -21.97
C GLY A 657 3.01 2.14 -23.41
N TYR A 658 4.33 2.01 -23.62
CA TYR A 658 4.93 1.87 -24.95
C TYR A 658 4.82 0.44 -25.46
N ARG A 659 4.60 0.29 -26.76
CA ARG A 659 4.73 -0.99 -27.45
C ARG A 659 6.12 -1.12 -28.06
N PHE A 660 6.54 -2.34 -28.38
CA PHE A 660 7.81 -2.60 -29.06
C PHE A 660 8.00 -1.75 -30.33
N VAL A 661 6.92 -1.59 -31.12
CA VAL A 661 6.93 -0.78 -32.36
C VAL A 661 7.21 0.70 -32.08
N ASP A 662 6.83 1.22 -30.91
CA ASP A 662 7.08 2.62 -30.56
C ASP A 662 8.58 2.87 -30.36
N PHE A 663 9.32 1.90 -29.80
CA PHE A 663 10.78 1.95 -29.69
C PHE A 663 11.46 1.90 -31.05
N ILE A 664 11.02 1.05 -31.98
CA ILE A 664 11.58 1.04 -33.34
C ILE A 664 11.36 2.39 -34.01
N LYS A 665 10.14 2.94 -33.95
CA LYS A 665 9.79 4.20 -34.63
C LYS A 665 10.61 5.39 -34.14
N ALA A 666 10.76 5.53 -32.83
CA ALA A 666 11.51 6.65 -32.25
C ALA A 666 13.03 6.39 -32.20
N GLY A 667 13.43 5.13 -32.01
CA GLY A 667 14.82 4.72 -31.82
C GLY A 667 15.60 4.52 -33.11
N PHE A 668 14.98 4.07 -34.22
CA PHE A 668 15.69 3.85 -35.48
C PHE A 668 16.30 5.14 -36.07
N PRO A 669 15.60 6.29 -36.12
CA PRO A 669 16.22 7.53 -36.58
C PRO A 669 17.35 8.01 -35.64
N LEU A 670 17.19 7.80 -34.33
CA LEU A 670 18.23 8.14 -33.35
C LEU A 670 19.47 7.24 -33.53
N PHE A 671 19.27 5.95 -33.79
CA PHE A 671 20.33 5.00 -34.11
C PHE A 671 21.15 5.46 -35.32
N LEU A 672 20.48 5.84 -36.42
CA LEU A 672 21.16 6.35 -37.62
C LEU A 672 21.89 7.67 -37.36
N LEU A 673 21.31 8.52 -36.51
CA LEU A 673 21.93 9.78 -36.12
C LEU A 673 23.23 9.54 -35.33
N VAL A 674 23.21 8.64 -34.34
CA VAL A 674 24.41 8.30 -33.56
C VAL A 674 25.45 7.63 -34.46
N MET A 675 25.04 6.76 -35.39
CA MET A 675 25.94 6.19 -36.39
C MET A 675 26.63 7.28 -37.22
N ALA A 676 25.88 8.27 -37.70
CA ALA A 676 26.45 9.40 -38.45
C ALA A 676 27.42 10.22 -37.60
N VAL A 677 27.11 10.44 -36.32
CA VAL A 677 28.02 11.12 -35.37
C VAL A 677 29.31 10.32 -35.20
N VAL A 678 29.24 9.01 -35.00
CA VAL A 678 30.43 8.16 -34.89
C VAL A 678 31.27 8.24 -36.17
N LEU A 679 30.65 8.07 -37.34
CA LEU A 679 31.38 8.08 -38.62
C LEU A 679 32.01 9.42 -38.98
N THR A 680 31.53 10.53 -38.40
CA THR A 680 32.06 11.88 -38.69
C THR A 680 32.98 12.40 -37.60
N VAL A 681 32.66 12.20 -36.33
CA VAL A 681 33.41 12.75 -35.19
C VAL A 681 34.55 11.81 -34.78
N LEU A 682 34.36 10.49 -34.84
CA LEU A 682 35.40 9.55 -34.43
C LEU A 682 36.71 9.72 -35.22
N PRO A 683 36.71 9.81 -36.57
CA PRO A 683 37.95 9.98 -37.34
C PRO A 683 38.68 11.30 -37.06
N LEU A 684 37.96 12.32 -36.58
CA LEU A 684 38.54 13.62 -36.23
C LEU A 684 39.28 13.58 -34.89
N VAL A 685 38.82 12.74 -33.97
CA VAL A 685 39.42 12.60 -32.63
C VAL A 685 40.49 11.52 -32.63
N TRP A 686 40.24 10.40 -33.32
CA TRP A 686 41.19 9.31 -33.54
C TRP A 686 41.33 9.04 -35.03
N PRO A 687 42.46 9.43 -35.65
CA PRO A 687 42.77 9.05 -37.01
C PRO A 687 42.68 7.53 -37.18
N LEU A 688 41.90 7.09 -38.16
CA LEU A 688 41.61 5.67 -38.37
C LEU A 688 42.85 4.86 -38.77
N VAL A 689 43.81 5.50 -39.44
CA VAL A 689 45.09 4.92 -39.81
C VAL A 689 46.18 5.63 -39.00
N PRO A 690 46.95 4.93 -38.15
CA PRO A 690 48.04 5.53 -37.40
C PRO A 690 49.18 5.96 -38.34
N GLY A 691 49.30 7.26 -38.66
CA GLY A 691 50.42 7.81 -39.44
C GLY A 691 50.08 8.72 -40.64
N GLY A 692 48.88 9.30 -40.69
CA GLY A 692 48.51 10.36 -41.66
C GLY A 692 48.76 11.77 -41.14
#